data_AF-A0AA46Z0I8-F1
#
_entry.id   AF-A0AA46Z0I8-F1
#
_cell.length_a   1.000
_cell.length_b   1.000
_cell.length_c   1.000
_cell.angle_alpha   90.00
_cell.angle_beta   90.00
_cell.angle_gamma   90.00
#
_symmetry.space_group_name_H-M   'P 1'
#
loop_
_entity.id
_entity.type
_entity.pdbx_description
1 polymer ?
#
loop_
_entity_poly.entity_id
_entity_poly.type
_entity_poly.pdbx_seq_one_letter_code
_entity_poly.pdbx_strand_id
1 'polypeptide(L)'
;MKKQNNILKLIKNITYLTLACIAFNACTDEEIYKSSEIVEGVPVEVGFKFTIPSMQKVSTRGLSDEGEFQVNDLYVLIFNANNDQARKTGGGYYNSDLIKNVITGNQANGKVSSGTLTLKTTSGESLIYAVANVKGNDLGGDITAALENVNSLADFKKLSVALTIKANVERSSPALVMSGAYIDGSTQPQTGYCNIPAQSTTLSGKISLTRLDSHIIFKITPNMQANGGKIKTFTPKSWRVYNVPNKSYIVAQDADAVGNTAEDYENTESSIRFGEQTDNIYDFDFYMLENRKNAKTYEGRSIENYKQREEEVKTNEHKNTGEYKYVEPYATFVEIKAHMEIENADNDNGIRVADVTYVIHLGYVDNVAADFKNERNKKYTYNVTINNVDDIVTEVTKEGNPENTPGAEGDVVDSQTTVYNLDAHYGYLILKFKYSEVKDGLQFYVKTPFGETNNDDKPVGGHDYKWLRFARCNNESTLANYPENGKGLINLFELKADIEDQYKKDVNKDNTYYYTVFVDEYFYENNPLETSSNNNWGNENWEEFVNKNDRYALLIFSPQKSPDGESSYASAKYMITQKSIQTYYSTEKFNSDKTALGMEHIDETGVPNGWASGSYGSSQENGYKNTYSVVYNTNIIKYGTETLSNGKNTFTINNAANAIQACMARNRDENNDGKISGSEVKWFLPAINQLVGMFLGAESLPTPLFGDGDKQPETYKYSEGWQEKVGTYGTYHYISSDKQRLWSEEGATFGPAAGILYAKAPEKLRCVRTLGISSQYNNTSKKEGKIYNTNNSYTFQMAYLDKQSIRTSFIEKGELDLHHNFSSYNRPYTAFQIAKDRMSTIGKGKFLATNWKSLVSNNGLNRSVCADYYENSVSEKGTWRAPNQRELMIIYLQNPALVENNPTSQAEKDRYGSFTRTSWKFNQNDHFTVDMAQITKGTVGSFVRCVRDVK
;
A
#
# COMPACT_ATOMS: atom_id res chain seq x y z
N MET A 1 -31.00 58.83 -102.37
CA MET A 1 -30.86 59.26 -100.96
C MET A 1 -31.89 58.56 -100.04
N LYS A 2 -31.87 57.22 -99.97
CA LYS A 2 -32.70 56.41 -99.05
C LYS A 2 -31.91 55.29 -98.35
N LYS A 3 -30.57 55.28 -98.49
CA LYS A 3 -29.66 54.29 -97.85
C LYS A 3 -28.87 54.82 -96.64
N GLN A 4 -28.78 56.14 -96.42
CA GLN A 4 -28.09 56.72 -95.25
C GLN A 4 -29.00 56.92 -94.02
N ASN A 5 -30.32 57.04 -94.17
CA ASN A 5 -31.24 57.23 -93.03
C ASN A 5 -31.57 55.92 -92.27
N ASN A 6 -31.21 54.75 -92.79
CA ASN A 6 -31.40 53.47 -92.09
C ASN A 6 -30.19 53.07 -91.23
N ILE A 7 -28.99 53.62 -91.51
CA ILE A 7 -27.78 53.32 -90.73
C ILE A 7 -27.78 54.11 -89.42
N LEU A 8 -28.22 55.38 -89.42
CA LEU A 8 -28.31 56.19 -88.20
C LEU A 8 -29.39 55.67 -87.22
N LYS A 9 -30.47 55.07 -87.73
CA LYS A 9 -31.54 54.45 -86.92
C LYS A 9 -31.11 53.09 -86.35
N LEU A 10 -30.28 52.33 -87.07
CA LEU A 10 -29.69 51.08 -86.61
C LEU A 10 -28.63 51.33 -85.52
N ILE A 11 -27.79 52.36 -85.68
CA ILE A 11 -26.78 52.73 -84.67
C ILE A 11 -27.46 53.24 -83.39
N LYS A 12 -28.49 54.09 -83.47
CA LYS A 12 -29.24 54.56 -82.27
C LYS A 12 -29.91 53.40 -81.52
N ASN A 13 -30.50 52.43 -82.21
CA ASN A 13 -31.12 51.27 -81.57
C ASN A 13 -30.09 50.29 -80.99
N ILE A 14 -28.91 50.15 -81.59
CA ILE A 14 -27.81 49.34 -81.05
C ILE A 14 -27.22 50.01 -79.79
N THR A 15 -27.09 51.34 -79.74
CA THR A 15 -26.56 52.06 -78.55
C THR A 15 -27.55 52.06 -77.37
N TYR A 16 -28.87 52.14 -77.60
CA TYR A 16 -29.86 51.98 -76.52
C TYR A 16 -29.95 50.52 -76.02
N LEU A 17 -29.70 49.52 -76.87
CA LEU A 17 -29.66 48.11 -76.46
C LEU A 17 -28.36 47.77 -75.70
N THR A 18 -27.22 48.39 -76.04
CA THR A 18 -25.95 48.21 -75.30
C THR A 18 -25.90 48.95 -73.97
N LEU A 19 -26.54 50.13 -73.83
CA LEU A 19 -26.65 50.79 -72.52
C LEU A 19 -27.66 50.10 -71.58
N ALA A 20 -28.70 49.46 -72.13
CA ALA A 20 -29.66 48.68 -71.33
C ALA A 20 -29.07 47.35 -70.81
N CYS A 21 -28.10 46.76 -71.51
CA CYS A 21 -27.40 45.55 -71.07
C CYS A 21 -26.30 45.79 -70.02
N ILE A 22 -25.83 47.04 -69.83
CA ILE A 22 -24.82 47.39 -68.81
C ILE A 22 -25.47 47.79 -67.47
N ALA A 23 -26.77 48.11 -67.44
CA ALA A 23 -27.48 48.50 -66.21
C ALA A 23 -28.24 47.36 -65.49
N PHE A 24 -28.26 46.14 -66.03
CA PHE A 24 -28.96 44.98 -65.44
C PHE A 24 -28.06 43.77 -65.11
N ASN A 25 -26.74 43.94 -65.10
CA ASN A 25 -25.80 42.94 -64.54
C ASN A 25 -24.99 43.54 -63.37
N ALA A 26 -25.69 44.19 -62.45
CA ALA A 26 -25.23 44.32 -61.07
C ALA A 26 -26.00 43.26 -60.25
N CYS A 27 -25.25 42.34 -59.66
CA CYS A 27 -25.71 41.29 -58.75
C CYS A 27 -26.52 40.14 -59.36
N THR A 28 -25.84 39.32 -60.14
CA THR A 28 -25.90 37.87 -59.89
C THR A 28 -24.46 37.36 -59.94
N ASP A 29 -23.84 37.15 -58.77
CA ASP A 29 -22.70 36.24 -58.71
C ASP A 29 -23.26 34.88 -59.13
N GLU A 30 -22.97 34.48 -60.37
CA GLU A 30 -23.11 33.11 -60.82
C GLU A 30 -22.16 32.27 -59.96
N GLU A 31 -22.72 31.74 -58.89
CA GLU A 31 -22.17 30.68 -58.06
C GLU A 31 -21.97 29.42 -58.93
N ILE A 32 -20.92 29.41 -59.76
CA ILE A 32 -20.19 28.18 -60.05
C ILE A 32 -19.40 27.87 -58.77
N TYR A 33 -20.10 27.41 -57.74
CA TYR A 33 -19.44 26.94 -56.52
C TYR A 33 -18.71 25.65 -56.87
N LYS A 34 -17.40 25.78 -57.04
CA LYS A 34 -16.48 24.71 -56.66
C LYS A 34 -16.86 24.26 -55.26
N SER A 35 -17.34 23.03 -55.13
CA SER A 35 -17.47 22.36 -53.85
C SER A 35 -16.08 22.04 -53.28
N SER A 36 -15.29 23.05 -52.87
CA SER A 36 -14.05 22.83 -52.12
C SER A 36 -13.36 24.09 -51.56
N GLU A 37 -13.88 25.32 -51.70
CA GLU A 37 -13.25 26.45 -51.01
C GLU A 37 -13.62 26.42 -49.52
N ILE A 38 -12.62 26.15 -48.69
CA ILE A 38 -12.70 26.19 -47.24
C ILE A 38 -12.97 27.65 -46.86
N VAL A 39 -14.20 27.97 -46.43
CA VAL A 39 -14.53 29.31 -45.94
C VAL A 39 -13.92 29.44 -44.55
N GLU A 40 -12.79 30.14 -44.43
CA GLU A 40 -12.09 30.35 -43.17
C GLU A 40 -12.79 31.42 -42.32
N GLY A 41 -12.91 31.20 -41.01
CA GLY A 41 -13.33 32.22 -40.06
C GLY A 41 -14.84 32.33 -39.77
N VAL A 42 -15.69 31.44 -40.28
CA VAL A 42 -17.14 31.45 -39.96
C VAL A 42 -17.35 30.87 -38.56
N PRO A 43 -17.99 31.59 -37.61
CA PRO A 43 -18.32 31.02 -36.30
C PRO A 43 -19.24 29.79 -36.43
N VAL A 44 -18.84 28.67 -35.83
CA VAL A 44 -19.54 27.38 -35.88
C VAL A 44 -19.63 26.73 -34.50
N GLU A 45 -20.68 25.94 -34.31
CA GLU A 45 -20.86 25.06 -33.16
C GLU A 45 -20.83 23.61 -33.65
N VAL A 46 -19.76 22.88 -33.33
CA VAL A 46 -19.49 21.55 -33.90
C VAL A 46 -19.28 20.50 -32.81
N GLY A 47 -20.01 19.40 -32.89
CA GLY A 47 -19.81 18.25 -32.03
C GLY A 47 -18.61 17.41 -32.46
N PHE A 48 -17.83 16.90 -31.52
CA PHE A 48 -16.83 15.86 -31.79
C PHE A 48 -16.86 14.76 -30.73
N LYS A 49 -16.30 13.61 -31.11
CA LYS A 49 -16.17 12.42 -30.25
C LYS A 49 -14.75 12.32 -29.70
N PHE A 50 -14.59 11.88 -28.47
CA PHE A 50 -13.31 11.40 -27.98
C PHE A 50 -13.40 9.92 -27.62
N THR A 51 -12.27 9.23 -27.69
CA THR A 51 -12.12 7.83 -27.28
C THR A 51 -10.86 7.66 -26.46
N ILE A 52 -10.91 6.73 -25.50
CA ILE A 52 -9.77 6.35 -24.67
C ILE A 52 -9.41 4.91 -25.07
N PRO A 53 -8.21 4.67 -25.61
CA PRO A 53 -7.78 3.32 -25.97
C PRO A 53 -7.66 2.45 -24.72
N SER A 54 -7.90 1.15 -24.91
CA SER A 54 -7.76 0.14 -23.86
C SER A 54 -6.31 0.02 -23.41
N MET A 55 -6.11 -0.18 -22.11
CA MET A 55 -4.92 -0.83 -21.57
C MET A 55 -5.29 -2.30 -21.37
N GLN A 56 -4.60 -3.25 -22.02
CA GLN A 56 -4.91 -4.68 -21.86
C GLN A 56 -4.82 -5.09 -20.38
N LYS A 57 -5.78 -5.88 -19.87
CA LYS A 57 -6.14 -5.98 -18.44
C LYS A 57 -5.70 -7.28 -17.76
N VAL A 58 -5.10 -7.18 -16.56
CA VAL A 58 -5.28 -8.06 -15.38
C VAL A 58 -4.83 -7.34 -14.08
N SER A 59 -5.67 -6.62 -13.31
CA SER A 59 -5.30 -6.11 -11.96
C SER A 59 -6.51 -6.05 -11.00
N THR A 60 -6.23 -6.10 -9.69
CA THR A 60 -7.19 -6.06 -8.57
C THR A 60 -6.89 -4.99 -7.51
N ARG A 61 -5.81 -4.19 -7.61
CA ARG A 61 -5.36 -3.24 -6.55
C ARG A 61 -5.21 -1.78 -6.96
N GLY A 62 -5.08 -1.48 -8.25
CA GLY A 62 -5.04 -0.12 -8.79
C GLY A 62 -6.40 0.58 -8.80
N LEU A 63 -6.51 1.70 -9.53
CA LEU A 63 -7.81 2.27 -9.88
C LEU A 63 -8.73 1.19 -10.47
N SER A 64 -10.03 1.30 -10.20
CA SER A 64 -11.05 0.51 -10.89
C SER A 64 -10.93 0.68 -12.40
N ASP A 65 -11.40 -0.31 -13.16
CA ASP A 65 -11.51 -0.19 -14.62
C ASP A 65 -12.29 1.07 -15.00
N GLU A 66 -13.32 1.44 -14.24
CA GLU A 66 -14.05 2.68 -14.46
C GLU A 66 -13.18 3.91 -14.19
N GLY A 67 -12.42 3.91 -13.09
CA GLY A 67 -11.55 4.99 -12.66
C GLY A 67 -10.37 5.26 -13.60
N GLU A 68 -9.72 4.21 -14.11
CA GLU A 68 -8.63 4.35 -15.10
C GLU A 68 -9.10 5.06 -16.38
N PHE A 69 -10.38 4.95 -16.72
CA PHE A 69 -10.96 5.44 -17.97
C PHE A 69 -11.84 6.67 -17.80
N GLN A 70 -11.85 7.26 -16.61
CA GLN A 70 -12.72 8.38 -16.30
C GLN A 70 -12.18 9.68 -16.91
N VAL A 71 -13.08 10.46 -17.52
CA VAL A 71 -12.82 11.83 -17.99
C VAL A 71 -13.72 12.77 -17.20
N ASN A 72 -13.12 13.51 -16.26
CA ASN A 72 -13.80 14.45 -15.37
C ASN A 72 -13.97 15.84 -15.98
N ASP A 73 -13.00 16.22 -16.81
CA ASP A 73 -12.93 17.49 -17.52
C ASP A 73 -12.02 17.34 -18.75
N LEU A 74 -12.12 18.30 -19.67
CA LEU A 74 -11.34 18.36 -20.90
C LEU A 74 -10.95 19.81 -21.19
N TYR A 75 -9.68 20.03 -21.52
CA TYR A 75 -9.20 21.26 -22.12
C TYR A 75 -8.92 21.01 -23.60
N VAL A 76 -9.57 21.75 -24.49
CA VAL A 76 -9.37 21.62 -25.95
C VAL A 76 -8.50 22.77 -26.43
N LEU A 77 -7.57 22.50 -27.34
CA LEU A 77 -6.72 23.49 -28.01
C LEU A 77 -6.94 23.39 -29.52
N ILE A 78 -7.19 24.53 -30.15
CA ILE A 78 -7.36 24.64 -31.60
C ILE A 78 -6.28 25.57 -32.12
N PHE A 79 -5.47 25.09 -33.05
CA PHE A 79 -4.44 25.85 -33.74
C PHE A 79 -4.81 26.00 -35.21
N ASN A 80 -4.43 27.11 -35.85
CA ASN A 80 -4.62 27.26 -37.30
C ASN A 80 -3.51 26.50 -38.05
N ALA A 81 -3.89 25.62 -38.97
CA ALA A 81 -2.96 24.75 -39.70
C ALA A 81 -2.16 25.48 -40.80
N ASN A 82 -2.62 26.64 -41.23
CA ASN A 82 -2.12 27.39 -42.40
C ASN A 82 -1.16 28.51 -42.06
N ASN A 83 -0.89 28.77 -40.77
CA ASN A 83 0.09 29.76 -40.36
C ASN A 83 1.45 29.10 -40.05
N ASP A 84 2.54 29.83 -40.34
CA ASP A 84 3.92 29.34 -40.20
C ASP A 84 4.30 28.88 -38.77
N GLN A 85 3.48 29.16 -37.76
CA GLN A 85 3.77 28.87 -36.35
C GLN A 85 2.74 27.95 -35.66
N ALA A 86 1.74 27.44 -36.39
CA ALA A 86 0.53 26.81 -35.84
C ALA A 86 0.01 27.54 -34.58
N ARG A 87 -0.32 28.84 -34.67
CA ARG A 87 -0.81 29.66 -33.53
C ARG A 87 -2.16 29.18 -33.03
N LYS A 88 -2.36 29.25 -31.71
CA LYS A 88 -3.63 28.93 -31.03
C LYS A 88 -4.68 29.95 -31.45
N THR A 89 -5.79 29.48 -32.00
CA THR A 89 -6.92 30.29 -32.47
C THR A 89 -8.18 30.07 -31.64
N GLY A 90 -8.23 29.02 -30.82
CA GLY A 90 -9.37 28.77 -29.94
C GLY A 90 -9.17 27.58 -29.02
N GLY A 91 -10.29 27.11 -28.46
CA GLY A 91 -10.32 26.08 -27.43
C GLY A 91 -10.73 26.62 -26.07
N GLY A 92 -10.68 25.78 -25.04
CA GLY A 92 -11.10 26.15 -23.69
C GLY A 92 -11.29 24.96 -22.75
N TYR A 93 -11.60 25.27 -21.50
CA TYR A 93 -11.90 24.30 -20.44
C TYR A 93 -13.38 23.89 -20.44
N TYR A 94 -13.63 22.59 -20.34
CA TYR A 94 -14.95 21.98 -20.29
C TYR A 94 -15.03 21.05 -19.09
N ASN A 95 -15.93 21.33 -18.15
CA ASN A 95 -16.21 20.45 -17.03
C ASN A 95 -17.10 19.26 -17.45
N SER A 96 -17.26 18.29 -16.56
CA SER A 96 -18.14 17.13 -16.75
C SER A 96 -19.55 17.43 -17.23
N ASP A 97 -20.15 18.55 -16.82
CA ASP A 97 -21.55 18.84 -17.12
C ASP A 97 -21.73 19.23 -18.60
N LEU A 98 -20.64 19.66 -19.23
CA LEU A 98 -20.54 19.97 -20.65
C LEU A 98 -20.16 18.73 -21.49
N ILE A 99 -19.68 17.65 -20.86
CA ILE A 99 -19.32 16.40 -21.53
C ILE A 99 -20.55 15.48 -21.55
N LYS A 100 -21.01 15.12 -22.74
CA LYS A 100 -22.25 14.34 -22.93
C LYS A 100 -21.95 12.93 -23.42
N ASN A 101 -22.92 12.03 -23.21
CA ASN A 101 -22.86 10.64 -23.69
C ASN A 101 -21.57 9.91 -23.28
N VAL A 102 -21.09 10.16 -22.05
CA VAL A 102 -19.94 9.44 -21.53
C VAL A 102 -20.31 7.96 -21.39
N ILE A 103 -19.61 7.12 -22.14
CA ILE A 103 -19.67 5.68 -22.02
C ILE A 103 -18.36 5.28 -21.37
N THR A 104 -18.44 4.75 -20.15
CA THR A 104 -17.31 4.06 -19.52
C THR A 104 -17.25 2.65 -20.10
N GLY A 105 -16.15 2.33 -20.75
CA GLY A 105 -15.93 1.06 -21.44
C GLY A 105 -15.90 -0.11 -20.46
N ASN A 106 -16.57 -1.21 -20.81
CA ASN A 106 -16.41 -2.50 -20.15
C ASN A 106 -15.39 -3.32 -20.95
N GLN A 107 -14.20 -3.48 -20.39
CA GLN A 107 -13.04 -4.14 -21.02
C GLN A 107 -13.30 -5.61 -21.40
N ALA A 108 -14.21 -6.31 -20.72
CA ALA A 108 -14.52 -7.70 -21.02
C ALA A 108 -15.15 -7.90 -22.43
N ASN A 109 -15.65 -6.82 -23.06
CA ASN A 109 -16.32 -6.84 -24.36
C ASN A 109 -15.66 -5.93 -25.42
N GLY A 110 -14.42 -5.46 -25.21
CA GLY A 110 -13.70 -4.64 -26.20
C GLY A 110 -14.27 -3.23 -26.44
N LYS A 111 -15.09 -2.71 -25.52
CA LYS A 111 -15.64 -1.34 -25.60
C LYS A 111 -14.64 -0.32 -25.05
N VAL A 112 -14.24 0.64 -25.87
CA VAL A 112 -13.44 1.81 -25.45
C VAL A 112 -14.32 2.85 -24.76
N SER A 113 -13.80 3.52 -23.73
CA SER A 113 -14.50 4.67 -23.16
C SER A 113 -14.58 5.81 -24.16
N SER A 114 -15.71 6.50 -24.20
CA SER A 114 -15.95 7.57 -25.16
C SER A 114 -16.88 8.63 -24.61
N GLY A 115 -16.86 9.80 -25.22
CA GLY A 115 -17.85 10.83 -24.95
C GLY A 115 -17.95 11.81 -26.10
N THR A 116 -18.87 12.75 -25.96
CA THR A 116 -19.13 13.79 -26.95
C THR A 116 -19.03 15.16 -26.30
N LEU A 117 -18.44 16.10 -27.04
CA LEU A 117 -18.33 17.49 -26.64
C LEU A 117 -18.70 18.39 -27.81
N THR A 118 -19.35 19.51 -27.52
CA THR A 118 -19.67 20.54 -28.50
C THR A 118 -18.70 21.71 -28.37
N LEU A 119 -18.00 22.02 -29.47
CA LEU A 119 -17.03 23.11 -29.56
C LEU A 119 -17.65 24.33 -30.21
N LYS A 120 -17.39 25.51 -29.65
CA LYS A 120 -17.63 26.79 -30.30
C LYS A 120 -16.31 27.29 -30.87
N THR A 121 -16.21 27.40 -32.18
CA THR A 121 -14.96 27.73 -32.89
C THR A 121 -15.27 28.37 -34.25
N THR A 122 -14.30 28.49 -35.14
CA THR A 122 -14.47 28.98 -36.52
C THR A 122 -14.15 27.90 -37.54
N SER A 123 -14.80 27.95 -38.71
CA SER A 123 -14.47 27.06 -39.85
C SER A 123 -13.07 27.34 -40.40
N GLY A 124 -12.45 26.33 -41.02
CA GLY A 124 -11.09 26.41 -41.55
C GLY A 124 -10.24 25.17 -41.27
N GLU A 125 -9.03 25.14 -41.85
CA GLU A 125 -8.02 24.12 -41.60
C GLU A 125 -7.39 24.33 -40.22
N SER A 126 -7.58 23.35 -39.35
CA SER A 126 -7.23 23.44 -37.94
C SER A 126 -6.44 22.22 -37.47
N LEU A 127 -5.65 22.40 -36.41
CA LEU A 127 -5.06 21.32 -35.63
C LEU A 127 -5.75 21.28 -34.26
N ILE A 128 -6.44 20.19 -33.94
CA ILE A 128 -7.23 20.03 -32.72
C ILE A 128 -6.54 19.03 -31.79
N TYR A 129 -6.28 19.47 -30.56
CA TYR A 129 -5.74 18.66 -29.48
C TYR A 129 -6.62 18.79 -28.24
N ALA A 130 -6.54 17.80 -27.35
CA ALA A 130 -7.19 17.90 -26.06
C ALA A 130 -6.37 17.27 -24.94
N VAL A 131 -6.56 17.78 -23.73
CA VAL A 131 -5.98 17.27 -22.49
C VAL A 131 -7.13 17.02 -21.50
N ALA A 132 -7.26 15.79 -21.02
CA ALA A 132 -8.28 15.39 -20.06
C ALA A 132 -7.74 15.37 -18.64
N ASN A 133 -8.65 15.55 -17.66
CA ASN A 133 -8.37 15.49 -16.23
C ASN A 133 -7.31 16.51 -15.79
N VAL A 134 -7.43 17.75 -16.28
CA VAL A 134 -6.51 18.86 -15.96
C VAL A 134 -6.69 19.39 -14.53
N LYS A 135 -7.70 18.89 -13.79
CA LYS A 135 -7.93 19.16 -12.36
C LYS A 135 -8.10 17.86 -11.57
N GLY A 136 -7.81 17.91 -10.27
CA GLY A 136 -8.04 16.78 -9.35
C GLY A 136 -7.13 15.56 -9.58
N ASN A 137 -6.06 15.74 -10.35
CA ASN A 137 -5.04 14.72 -10.64
C ASN A 137 -3.83 14.86 -9.71
N ASP A 138 -2.93 13.88 -9.74
CA ASP A 138 -1.73 13.83 -8.89
C ASP A 138 -0.51 14.58 -9.48
N LEU A 139 -0.65 15.22 -10.65
CA LEU A 139 0.40 16.04 -11.26
C LEU A 139 0.30 17.50 -10.77
N GLY A 140 1.44 18.09 -10.47
CA GLY A 140 1.57 19.41 -9.88
C GLY A 140 1.37 20.56 -10.87
N GLY A 141 1.14 21.75 -10.31
CA GLY A 141 0.88 22.98 -11.04
C GLY A 141 -0.57 23.11 -11.51
N ASP A 142 -0.94 24.30 -11.98
CA ASP A 142 -2.25 24.50 -12.61
C ASP A 142 -2.14 24.19 -14.11
N ILE A 143 -2.41 22.93 -14.48
CA ILE A 143 -2.40 22.49 -15.89
C ILE A 143 -3.37 23.32 -16.72
N THR A 144 -4.50 23.75 -16.15
CA THR A 144 -5.49 24.57 -16.87
C THR A 144 -4.89 25.92 -17.24
N ALA A 145 -4.28 26.62 -16.27
CA ALA A 145 -3.61 27.89 -16.51
C ALA A 145 -2.41 27.74 -17.46
N ALA A 146 -1.65 26.64 -17.37
CA ALA A 146 -0.55 26.37 -18.29
C ALA A 146 -1.03 26.21 -19.74
N LEU A 147 -2.12 25.47 -19.97
CA LEU A 147 -2.73 25.29 -21.29
C LEU A 147 -3.38 26.56 -21.83
N GLU A 148 -3.89 27.43 -20.95
CA GLU A 148 -4.42 28.74 -21.34
C GLU A 148 -3.36 29.64 -21.95
N ASN A 149 -2.16 29.64 -21.37
CA ASN A 149 -1.00 30.44 -21.79
C ASN A 149 -0.24 29.89 -23.02
N VAL A 150 -0.64 28.75 -23.57
CA VAL A 150 -0.07 28.21 -24.82
C VAL A 150 -0.43 29.12 -25.99
N ASN A 151 0.57 29.57 -26.77
CA ASN A 151 0.35 30.43 -27.94
C ASN A 151 0.51 29.71 -29.28
N SER A 152 1.28 28.62 -29.32
CA SER A 152 1.56 27.84 -30.52
C SER A 152 1.59 26.34 -30.25
N LEU A 153 1.48 25.51 -31.30
CA LEU A 153 1.65 24.06 -31.17
C LEU A 153 3.04 23.69 -30.63
N ALA A 154 4.06 24.48 -30.96
CA ALA A 154 5.42 24.28 -30.44
C ALA A 154 5.49 24.50 -28.92
N ASP A 155 4.80 25.53 -28.40
CA ASP A 155 4.71 25.77 -26.95
C ASP A 155 3.98 24.63 -26.26
N PHE A 156 2.86 24.16 -26.85
CA PHE A 156 2.10 23.03 -26.30
C PHE A 156 2.94 21.75 -26.23
N LYS A 157 3.70 21.46 -27.29
CA LYS A 157 4.59 20.30 -27.35
C LYS A 157 5.71 20.35 -26.30
N LYS A 158 6.18 21.53 -25.92
CA LYS A 158 7.20 21.72 -24.87
C LYS A 158 6.65 21.68 -23.44
N LEU A 159 5.33 21.71 -23.26
CA LEU A 159 4.73 21.76 -21.94
C LEU A 159 4.91 20.41 -21.22
N SER A 160 5.68 20.44 -20.13
CA SER A 160 5.86 19.32 -19.21
C SER A 160 5.13 19.54 -17.89
N VAL A 161 4.70 18.46 -17.28
CA VAL A 161 4.06 18.41 -15.96
C VAL A 161 4.88 17.50 -15.04
N ALA A 162 4.98 17.88 -13.76
CA ALA A 162 5.69 17.12 -12.75
C ALA A 162 4.71 16.48 -11.75
N LEU A 163 5.12 15.46 -11.00
CA LEU A 163 4.33 14.95 -9.89
C LEU A 163 4.19 16.02 -8.79
N THR A 164 3.02 16.11 -8.16
CA THR A 164 2.83 16.99 -6.99
C THR A 164 3.71 16.57 -5.83
N ILE A 165 3.88 15.24 -5.66
CA ILE A 165 4.73 14.60 -4.67
C ILE A 165 5.68 13.68 -5.43
N LYS A 166 6.98 13.92 -5.29
CA LYS A 166 8.03 13.11 -5.94
C LYS A 166 7.90 11.63 -5.56
N ALA A 167 8.25 10.73 -6.48
CA ALA A 167 8.08 9.29 -6.34
C ALA A 167 6.66 8.81 -5.94
N ASN A 168 5.61 9.64 -6.07
CA ASN A 168 4.26 9.17 -5.86
C ASN A 168 3.86 8.22 -6.99
N VAL A 169 3.84 6.92 -6.69
CA VAL A 169 3.44 5.87 -7.63
C VAL A 169 1.99 5.39 -7.42
N GLU A 170 1.28 6.03 -6.49
CA GLU A 170 -0.15 5.78 -6.25
C GLU A 170 -1.01 6.77 -7.05
N ARG A 171 -2.17 6.32 -7.51
CA ARG A 171 -3.18 7.14 -8.19
C ARG A 171 -4.53 6.93 -7.53
N SER A 172 -4.79 7.66 -6.45
CA SER A 172 -6.02 7.45 -5.65
C SER A 172 -7.27 8.19 -6.17
N SER A 173 -7.06 9.15 -7.07
CA SER A 173 -8.13 9.88 -7.76
C SER A 173 -8.36 9.27 -9.15
N PRO A 174 -9.61 9.04 -9.59
CA PRO A 174 -9.92 8.58 -10.95
C PRO A 174 -9.78 9.74 -11.96
N ALA A 175 -8.59 10.31 -12.04
CA ALA A 175 -8.28 11.54 -12.80
C ALA A 175 -6.88 11.45 -13.45
N LEU A 176 -6.54 10.32 -14.08
CA LEU A 176 -5.28 10.19 -14.82
C LEU A 176 -5.24 11.21 -15.97
N VAL A 177 -4.18 12.00 -16.05
CA VAL A 177 -4.03 12.99 -17.12
C VAL A 177 -3.86 12.26 -18.45
N MET A 178 -4.61 12.70 -19.45
CA MET A 178 -4.56 12.14 -20.80
C MET A 178 -4.39 13.26 -21.81
N SER A 179 -3.73 12.99 -22.92
CA SER A 179 -3.64 13.93 -24.03
C SER A 179 -3.87 13.22 -25.35
N GLY A 180 -4.34 13.97 -26.35
CA GLY A 180 -4.66 13.40 -27.64
C GLY A 180 -4.79 14.44 -28.73
N ALA A 181 -4.77 13.96 -29.96
CA ALA A 181 -4.99 14.75 -31.17
C ALA A 181 -6.22 14.21 -31.91
N TYR A 182 -6.85 15.08 -32.70
CA TYR A 182 -7.92 14.68 -33.62
C TYR A 182 -7.38 13.79 -34.74
N ILE A 183 -8.20 12.80 -35.11
CA ILE A 183 -7.95 11.81 -36.17
C ILE A 183 -9.24 11.70 -36.99
N ASP A 184 -9.16 11.99 -38.29
CA ASP A 184 -10.31 12.06 -39.20
C ASP A 184 -10.87 10.69 -39.66
N GLY A 185 -10.16 9.61 -39.33
CA GLY A 185 -10.53 8.23 -39.70
C GLY A 185 -10.06 7.79 -41.08
N SER A 186 -9.24 8.61 -41.77
CA SER A 186 -8.60 8.24 -43.04
C SER A 186 -7.51 7.17 -42.85
N THR A 187 -7.07 6.55 -43.95
CA THR A 187 -6.00 5.53 -43.93
C THR A 187 -4.61 6.09 -43.67
N GLN A 188 -4.41 7.40 -43.84
CA GLN A 188 -3.17 8.13 -43.51
C GLN A 188 -3.52 9.47 -42.83
N PRO A 189 -3.99 9.44 -41.59
CA PRO A 189 -4.44 10.65 -40.91
C PRO A 189 -3.25 11.52 -40.52
N GLN A 190 -3.30 12.81 -40.87
CA GLN A 190 -2.36 13.80 -40.32
C GLN A 190 -2.74 14.10 -38.87
N THR A 191 -1.79 13.95 -37.94
CA THR A 191 -2.03 14.12 -36.50
C THR A 191 -2.60 15.50 -36.17
N GLY A 192 -3.80 15.51 -35.57
CA GLY A 192 -4.49 16.71 -35.14
C GLY A 192 -5.23 17.44 -36.25
N TYR A 193 -4.98 17.14 -37.52
CA TYR A 193 -5.53 17.89 -38.64
C TYR A 193 -7.04 17.66 -38.81
N CYS A 194 -7.78 18.76 -38.92
CA CYS A 194 -9.21 18.78 -39.13
C CYS A 194 -9.59 19.96 -40.02
N ASN A 195 -10.36 19.69 -41.07
CA ASN A 195 -11.05 20.73 -41.81
C ASN A 195 -12.43 20.96 -41.17
N ILE A 196 -12.60 22.08 -40.45
CA ILE A 196 -13.85 22.41 -39.77
C ILE A 196 -14.83 23.03 -40.79
N PRO A 197 -15.97 22.39 -41.09
CA PRO A 197 -16.88 22.88 -42.13
C PRO A 197 -17.69 24.08 -41.64
N ALA A 198 -17.99 25.03 -42.52
CA ALA A 198 -18.81 26.21 -42.21
C ALA A 198 -20.29 25.90 -41.87
N GLN A 199 -20.79 24.71 -42.22
CA GLN A 199 -22.21 24.34 -42.08
C GLN A 199 -22.45 23.02 -41.31
N SER A 200 -21.40 22.29 -40.91
CA SER A 200 -21.59 21.00 -40.24
C SER A 200 -21.82 21.15 -38.73
N THR A 201 -22.71 20.34 -38.18
CA THR A 201 -22.97 20.25 -36.74
C THR A 201 -22.13 19.16 -36.05
N THR A 202 -21.38 18.33 -36.78
CA THR A 202 -20.57 17.24 -36.20
C THR A 202 -19.33 16.93 -37.06
N LEU A 203 -18.19 16.71 -36.42
CA LEU A 203 -16.96 16.21 -37.05
C LEU A 203 -17.01 14.68 -37.20
N SER A 204 -16.54 14.17 -38.34
CA SER A 204 -16.51 12.72 -38.64
C SER A 204 -15.46 11.97 -37.81
N GLY A 205 -14.36 12.63 -37.46
CA GLY A 205 -13.26 12.07 -36.70
C GLY A 205 -13.46 12.06 -35.19
N LYS A 206 -12.39 11.69 -34.50
CA LYS A 206 -12.35 11.59 -33.04
C LYS A 206 -11.02 12.04 -32.47
N ILE A 207 -11.01 12.48 -31.21
CA ILE A 207 -9.77 12.66 -30.44
C ILE A 207 -9.45 11.35 -29.71
N SER A 208 -8.26 10.81 -29.91
CA SER A 208 -7.77 9.63 -29.17
C SER A 208 -6.93 10.08 -27.99
N LEU A 209 -7.46 9.96 -26.77
CA LEU A 209 -6.80 10.39 -25.53
C LEU A 209 -5.95 9.26 -24.96
N THR A 210 -4.64 9.44 -24.88
CA THR A 210 -3.69 8.51 -24.27
C THR A 210 -3.23 9.02 -22.90
N ARG A 211 -3.20 8.14 -21.90
CA ARG A 211 -2.71 8.46 -20.56
C ARG A 211 -1.22 8.83 -20.58
N LEU A 212 -0.83 9.69 -19.66
CA LEU A 212 0.59 9.94 -19.38
C LEU A 212 1.20 8.81 -18.55
N ASP A 213 0.41 8.22 -17.66
CA ASP A 213 0.84 7.11 -16.81
C ASP A 213 0.87 5.76 -17.55
N SER A 214 1.77 4.90 -17.13
CA SER A 214 1.74 3.45 -17.33
C SER A 214 1.31 2.75 -16.02
N HIS A 215 0.85 1.50 -16.11
CA HIS A 215 0.47 0.67 -14.96
C HIS A 215 1.34 -0.58 -14.91
N ILE A 216 2.10 -0.76 -13.83
CA ILE A 216 3.07 -1.85 -13.67
C ILE A 216 2.53 -2.80 -12.61
N ILE A 217 2.56 -4.10 -12.91
CA ILE A 217 2.06 -5.16 -12.03
C ILE A 217 3.15 -6.21 -11.89
N PHE A 218 3.50 -6.54 -10.65
CA PHE A 218 4.35 -7.69 -10.33
C PHE A 218 3.47 -8.82 -9.79
N LYS A 219 3.68 -10.03 -10.31
CA LYS A 219 3.09 -11.27 -9.82
C LYS A 219 4.22 -12.20 -9.44
N ILE A 220 4.38 -12.43 -8.15
CA ILE A 220 5.41 -13.28 -7.56
C ILE A 220 4.78 -14.65 -7.29
N THR A 221 5.36 -15.69 -7.86
CA THR A 221 4.93 -17.07 -7.69
C THR A 221 6.09 -17.89 -7.12
N PRO A 222 6.11 -18.15 -5.81
CA PRO A 222 7.04 -19.10 -5.23
C PRO A 222 6.69 -20.52 -5.69
N ASN A 223 7.70 -21.29 -6.08
CA ASN A 223 7.55 -22.69 -6.46
C ASN A 223 7.41 -23.57 -5.20
N MET A 224 6.20 -23.57 -4.63
CA MET A 224 5.86 -24.24 -3.38
C MET A 224 5.90 -25.77 -3.49
N GLN A 225 6.26 -26.46 -2.40
CA GLN A 225 6.24 -27.93 -2.30
C GLN A 225 4.88 -28.53 -2.61
N ALA A 226 3.80 -27.86 -2.18
CA ALA A 226 2.43 -28.28 -2.49
C ALA A 226 2.16 -28.41 -4.01
N ASN A 227 2.97 -27.76 -4.84
CA ASN A 227 2.88 -27.73 -6.29
C ASN A 227 4.06 -28.43 -6.98
N GLY A 228 4.84 -29.26 -6.25
CA GLY A 228 5.99 -30.00 -6.78
C GLY A 228 7.31 -29.23 -6.80
N GLY A 229 7.36 -28.04 -6.18
CA GLY A 229 8.58 -27.26 -5.97
C GLY A 229 9.34 -27.63 -4.70
N LYS A 230 10.31 -26.77 -4.29
CA LYS A 230 11.15 -26.99 -3.09
C LYS A 230 10.81 -26.05 -1.92
N ILE A 231 10.05 -24.99 -2.17
CA ILE A 231 9.78 -23.95 -1.15
C ILE A 231 8.66 -24.43 -0.22
N LYS A 232 8.95 -24.53 1.07
CA LYS A 232 7.99 -24.94 2.09
C LYS A 232 7.15 -23.76 2.57
N THR A 233 7.79 -22.64 2.88
CA THR A 233 7.14 -21.38 3.25
C THR A 233 7.80 -20.23 2.50
N PHE A 234 7.01 -19.23 2.14
CA PHE A 234 7.48 -18.00 1.52
C PHE A 234 6.77 -16.83 2.18
N THR A 235 7.52 -15.81 2.58
CA THR A 235 7.00 -14.61 3.22
C THR A 235 7.65 -13.39 2.57
N PRO A 236 6.92 -12.67 1.69
CA PRO A 236 7.44 -11.42 1.15
C PRO A 236 7.57 -10.39 2.29
N LYS A 237 8.69 -9.66 2.31
CA LYS A 237 9.03 -8.69 3.36
C LYS A 237 8.77 -7.27 2.92
N SER A 238 9.24 -6.90 1.73
CA SER A 238 9.00 -5.55 1.19
C SER A 238 9.26 -5.45 -0.30
N TRP A 239 8.75 -4.38 -0.92
CA TRP A 239 9.13 -3.96 -2.26
C TRP A 239 9.37 -2.44 -2.32
N ARG A 240 10.22 -2.02 -3.26
CA ARG A 240 10.55 -0.60 -3.49
C ARG A 240 10.84 -0.35 -4.96
N VAL A 241 10.37 0.78 -5.50
CA VAL A 241 10.67 1.21 -6.87
C VAL A 241 11.76 2.27 -6.85
N TYR A 242 12.82 2.02 -7.61
CA TYR A 242 13.95 2.93 -7.77
C TYR A 242 13.85 3.69 -9.08
N ASN A 243 14.35 4.93 -9.08
CA ASN A 243 14.40 5.80 -10.25
C ASN A 243 13.01 6.06 -10.86
N VAL A 244 12.03 6.49 -10.06
CA VAL A 244 10.71 6.92 -10.55
C VAL A 244 10.84 8.30 -11.20
N PRO A 245 10.44 8.48 -12.48
CA PRO A 245 10.54 9.77 -13.16
C PRO A 245 9.53 10.78 -12.57
N ASN A 246 10.00 11.98 -12.27
CA ASN A 246 9.18 13.00 -11.61
C ASN A 246 8.37 13.88 -12.58
N LYS A 247 8.58 13.80 -13.91
CA LYS A 247 7.91 14.65 -14.91
C LYS A 247 7.75 13.96 -16.25
N SER A 248 6.78 14.43 -17.03
CA SER A 248 6.52 13.98 -18.41
C SER A 248 5.99 15.12 -19.26
N TYR A 249 6.17 15.04 -20.58
CA TYR A 249 5.50 15.95 -21.51
C TYR A 249 4.00 15.65 -21.56
N ILE A 250 3.18 16.69 -21.66
CA ILE A 250 1.73 16.50 -21.87
C ILE A 250 1.49 15.78 -23.19
N VAL A 251 2.11 16.25 -24.27
CA VAL A 251 2.06 15.61 -25.60
C VAL A 251 3.20 14.62 -25.73
N ALA A 252 2.94 13.44 -26.31
CA ALA A 252 3.99 12.46 -26.58
C ALA A 252 5.11 13.05 -27.46
N GLN A 253 6.37 12.72 -27.12
CA GLN A 253 7.59 13.15 -27.81
C GLN A 253 8.55 11.96 -28.00
N ASP A 254 9.51 12.11 -28.91
CA ASP A 254 10.55 11.10 -29.14
C ASP A 254 11.52 10.97 -27.95
N ALA A 255 11.75 12.07 -27.23
CA ALA A 255 12.57 12.11 -26.02
C ALA A 255 11.71 12.27 -24.76
N ASP A 256 12.20 11.77 -23.63
CA ASP A 256 11.56 11.97 -22.33
C ASP A 256 11.76 13.39 -21.80
N ALA A 257 10.84 13.83 -20.94
CA ALA A 257 10.98 15.12 -20.25
C ALA A 257 12.08 15.08 -19.17
N VAL A 258 12.41 13.89 -18.68
CA VAL A 258 13.49 13.63 -17.72
C VAL A 258 14.82 13.41 -18.45
N GLY A 259 15.91 13.95 -17.91
CA GLY A 259 17.27 13.77 -18.39
C GLY A 259 18.00 12.62 -17.68
N ASN A 260 19.32 12.71 -17.61
CA ASN A 260 20.20 11.77 -16.88
C ASN A 260 20.77 12.41 -15.61
N THR A 261 19.93 13.11 -14.85
CA THR A 261 20.32 13.81 -13.61
C THR A 261 19.48 13.32 -12.44
N ALA A 262 20.09 13.15 -11.27
CA ALA A 262 19.41 12.64 -10.07
C ALA A 262 18.14 13.44 -9.68
N GLU A 263 18.11 14.75 -9.91
CA GLU A 263 16.97 15.62 -9.55
C GLU A 263 15.65 15.24 -10.27
N ASP A 264 15.75 14.58 -11.42
CA ASP A 264 14.62 14.17 -12.26
C ASP A 264 13.96 12.87 -11.78
N TYR A 265 14.60 12.16 -10.85
CA TYR A 265 14.14 10.87 -10.35
C TYR A 265 14.07 10.89 -8.82
N GLU A 266 13.26 9.99 -8.27
CA GLU A 266 13.20 9.77 -6.83
C GLU A 266 12.87 8.29 -6.59
N ASN A 267 13.28 7.75 -5.44
CA ASN A 267 12.93 6.39 -5.06
C ASN A 267 11.66 6.40 -4.22
N THR A 268 10.80 5.40 -4.35
CA THR A 268 9.67 5.25 -3.44
C THR A 268 10.17 4.94 -2.04
N GLU A 269 9.30 5.11 -1.05
CA GLU A 269 9.48 4.41 0.22
C GLU A 269 9.36 2.89 0.02
N SER A 270 9.91 2.13 0.96
CA SER A 270 9.70 0.68 1.00
C SER A 270 8.28 0.37 1.48
N SER A 271 7.56 -0.47 0.74
CA SER A 271 6.23 -0.97 1.12
C SER A 271 6.34 -2.40 1.63
N ILE A 272 5.72 -2.71 2.76
CA ILE A 272 5.63 -4.08 3.29
C ILE A 272 4.37 -4.82 2.81
N ARG A 273 3.58 -4.18 1.95
CA ARG A 273 2.24 -4.64 1.57
C ARG A 273 2.23 -5.32 0.22
N PHE A 274 1.82 -6.57 0.24
CA PHE A 274 1.61 -7.42 -0.91
C PHE A 274 0.15 -7.87 -0.92
N GLY A 275 -0.42 -7.91 -2.11
CA GLY A 275 -1.55 -8.78 -2.35
C GLY A 275 -1.15 -10.20 -2.22
N GLU A 276 -2.05 -10.98 -1.65
CA GLU A 276 -1.96 -12.41 -1.66
C GLU A 276 -3.24 -12.92 -2.31
N GLN A 277 -3.05 -13.68 -3.38
CA GLN A 277 -4.10 -14.37 -4.08
C GLN A 277 -4.12 -15.83 -3.63
N THR A 278 -5.07 -16.59 -4.17
CA THR A 278 -5.07 -18.05 -4.05
C THR A 278 -3.73 -18.65 -4.49
N ASP A 279 -3.35 -19.75 -3.84
CA ASP A 279 -2.16 -20.55 -4.15
C ASP A 279 -0.79 -19.88 -3.88
N ASN A 280 -0.71 -19.01 -2.85
CA ASN A 280 0.52 -18.29 -2.46
C ASN A 280 1.12 -17.41 -3.57
N ILE A 281 0.26 -16.89 -4.46
CA ILE A 281 0.68 -15.89 -5.45
C ILE A 281 0.60 -14.53 -4.79
N TYR A 282 1.70 -13.78 -4.83
CA TYR A 282 1.76 -12.44 -4.29
C TYR A 282 1.77 -11.41 -5.41
N ASP A 283 1.08 -10.28 -5.23
CA ASP A 283 1.06 -9.22 -6.23
C ASP A 283 1.17 -7.82 -5.65
N PHE A 284 1.78 -6.91 -6.40
CA PHE A 284 1.70 -5.48 -6.13
C PHE A 284 1.68 -4.74 -7.46
N ASP A 285 1.09 -3.54 -7.45
CA ASP A 285 1.04 -2.69 -8.64
C ASP A 285 1.27 -1.22 -8.30
N PHE A 286 1.67 -0.47 -9.32
CA PHE A 286 1.96 0.94 -9.20
C PHE A 286 1.87 1.65 -10.55
N TYR A 287 1.70 2.98 -10.51
CA TYR A 287 1.66 3.84 -11.69
C TYR A 287 2.92 4.68 -11.78
N MET A 288 3.39 4.94 -13.00
CA MET A 288 4.50 5.87 -13.21
C MET A 288 4.35 6.59 -14.55
N LEU A 289 4.99 7.75 -14.63
CA LEU A 289 5.22 8.43 -15.91
C LEU A 289 6.25 7.64 -16.73
N GLU A 290 6.32 7.91 -18.03
CA GLU A 290 7.28 7.24 -18.93
C GLU A 290 8.75 7.44 -18.51
N ASN A 291 9.54 6.38 -18.67
CA ASN A 291 11.01 6.39 -18.53
C ASN A 291 11.60 5.40 -19.55
N ARG A 292 12.15 5.92 -20.66
CA ARG A 292 12.60 5.15 -21.83
C ARG A 292 14.12 5.14 -21.91
N LYS A 293 14.76 4.46 -20.95
CA LYS A 293 16.22 4.24 -20.96
C LYS A 293 16.64 3.21 -22.02
N ASN A 294 17.82 3.42 -22.58
CA ASN A 294 18.41 2.54 -23.57
C ASN A 294 19.49 1.64 -22.94
N ALA A 295 19.71 0.49 -23.56
CA ALA A 295 20.89 -0.30 -23.27
C ALA A 295 22.17 0.44 -23.71
N LYS A 296 23.25 0.29 -22.94
CA LYS A 296 24.59 0.80 -23.26
C LYS A 296 25.58 -0.35 -23.42
N THR A 297 26.69 -0.09 -24.10
CA THR A 297 27.82 -1.04 -24.16
C THR A 297 28.75 -0.83 -22.97
N TYR A 298 29.23 -1.92 -22.38
CA TYR A 298 30.25 -1.89 -21.33
C TYR A 298 31.50 -2.62 -21.83
N GLU A 299 32.66 -1.96 -21.77
CA GLU A 299 33.94 -2.51 -22.28
C GLU A 299 33.87 -3.08 -23.71
N GLY A 300 33.08 -2.42 -24.58
CA GLY A 300 32.87 -2.82 -25.97
C GLY A 300 31.91 -4.00 -26.17
N ARG A 301 31.25 -4.49 -25.11
CA ARG A 301 30.26 -5.57 -25.18
C ARG A 301 28.85 -5.04 -25.00
N SER A 302 27.91 -5.64 -25.72
CA SER A 302 26.47 -5.43 -25.56
C SER A 302 25.88 -6.52 -24.69
N ILE A 303 24.69 -6.27 -24.15
CA ILE A 303 23.93 -7.27 -23.42
C ILE A 303 23.51 -8.45 -24.31
N GLU A 304 23.69 -9.68 -23.85
CA GLU A 304 23.41 -10.90 -24.61
C GLU A 304 22.23 -11.70 -24.03
N ASN A 305 22.02 -11.66 -22.71
CA ASN A 305 20.96 -12.41 -22.04
C ASN A 305 20.32 -11.65 -20.87
N TYR A 306 19.16 -12.14 -20.40
CA TYR A 306 18.36 -11.49 -19.35
C TYR A 306 19.16 -11.24 -18.06
N LYS A 307 19.95 -12.22 -17.61
CA LYS A 307 20.62 -12.14 -16.30
C LYS A 307 21.65 -11.01 -16.19
N GLN A 308 22.13 -10.53 -17.34
CA GLN A 308 23.10 -9.45 -17.40
C GLN A 308 22.49 -8.08 -17.15
N ARG A 309 21.15 -7.96 -17.14
CA ARG A 309 20.46 -6.69 -16.93
C ARG A 309 20.77 -6.10 -15.55
N GLU A 310 21.08 -6.96 -14.59
CA GLU A 310 21.41 -6.61 -13.22
C GLU A 310 22.92 -6.67 -12.92
N GLU A 311 23.78 -6.93 -13.92
CA GLU A 311 25.23 -6.90 -13.69
C GLU A 311 25.72 -5.48 -13.34
N GLU A 312 26.40 -5.38 -12.20
CA GLU A 312 26.99 -4.13 -11.72
C GLU A 312 28.48 -4.00 -12.03
N VAL A 313 28.95 -2.77 -12.20
CA VAL A 313 30.37 -2.43 -12.23
C VAL A 313 30.95 -2.72 -10.85
N LYS A 314 32.06 -3.48 -10.81
CA LYS A 314 32.72 -3.89 -9.57
C LYS A 314 33.93 -2.99 -9.28
N THR A 315 34.23 -2.74 -8.01
CA THR A 315 35.49 -2.09 -7.59
C THR A 315 36.69 -3.04 -7.73
N ASN A 316 37.90 -2.56 -7.46
CA ASN A 316 39.11 -3.40 -7.42
C ASN A 316 39.02 -4.48 -6.32
N GLU A 317 38.29 -4.20 -5.24
CA GLU A 317 37.97 -5.11 -4.14
C GLU A 317 36.77 -6.02 -4.46
N HIS A 318 36.31 -6.03 -5.71
CA HIS A 318 35.18 -6.81 -6.22
C HIS A 318 33.84 -6.44 -5.57
N LYS A 319 33.68 -5.22 -5.05
CA LYS A 319 32.42 -4.72 -4.47
C LYS A 319 31.50 -4.11 -5.53
N ASN A 320 30.18 -4.23 -5.35
CA ASN A 320 29.19 -3.53 -6.16
C ASN A 320 29.30 -2.00 -6.00
N THR A 321 29.26 -1.27 -7.12
CA THR A 321 29.36 0.20 -7.12
C THR A 321 28.01 0.90 -7.08
N GLY A 322 26.92 0.19 -7.38
CA GLY A 322 25.60 0.76 -7.66
C GLY A 322 25.39 1.19 -9.11
N GLU A 323 26.40 1.07 -9.99
CA GLU A 323 26.27 1.36 -11.42
C GLU A 323 26.10 0.07 -12.24
N TYR A 324 25.00 -0.04 -13.00
CA TYR A 324 24.76 -1.17 -13.89
C TYR A 324 25.54 -1.06 -15.21
N LYS A 325 26.08 -2.20 -15.67
CA LYS A 325 26.95 -2.26 -16.85
C LYS A 325 26.23 -1.92 -18.16
N TYR A 326 25.05 -2.49 -18.39
CA TYR A 326 24.43 -2.50 -19.73
C TYR A 326 23.22 -1.60 -19.91
N VAL A 327 22.91 -0.72 -18.95
CA VAL A 327 21.81 0.23 -19.05
C VAL A 327 22.25 1.66 -18.73
N GLU A 328 21.64 2.63 -19.39
CA GLU A 328 21.78 4.05 -19.04
C GLU A 328 21.43 4.31 -17.56
N PRO A 329 22.09 5.27 -16.89
CA PRO A 329 21.73 5.66 -15.53
C PRO A 329 20.25 6.02 -15.37
N TYR A 330 19.71 5.77 -14.18
CA TYR A 330 18.32 6.06 -13.82
C TYR A 330 17.26 5.23 -14.57
N ALA A 331 17.61 4.04 -15.07
CA ALA A 331 16.62 3.05 -15.46
C ALA A 331 15.82 2.61 -14.23
N THR A 332 14.50 2.53 -14.38
CA THR A 332 13.61 2.13 -13.27
C THR A 332 13.75 0.64 -13.01
N PHE A 333 13.95 0.27 -11.76
CA PHE A 333 13.97 -1.11 -11.30
C PHE A 333 13.20 -1.27 -9.98
N VAL A 334 12.85 -2.50 -9.65
CA VAL A 334 12.14 -2.85 -8.44
C VAL A 334 13.00 -3.77 -7.59
N GLU A 335 13.13 -3.45 -6.31
CA GLU A 335 13.72 -4.30 -5.28
C GLU A 335 12.61 -5.04 -4.55
N ILE A 336 12.74 -6.36 -4.39
CA ILE A 336 11.79 -7.22 -3.66
C ILE A 336 12.57 -8.01 -2.63
N LYS A 337 12.17 -7.93 -1.36
CA LYS A 337 12.75 -8.69 -0.26
C LYS A 337 11.80 -9.77 0.21
N ALA A 338 12.32 -10.95 0.52
CA ALA A 338 11.52 -12.08 1.00
C ALA A 338 12.31 -12.96 1.97
N HIS A 339 11.56 -13.74 2.75
CA HIS A 339 12.05 -14.83 3.59
C HIS A 339 11.45 -16.14 3.12
N MET A 340 12.20 -17.23 3.15
CA MET A 340 11.67 -18.55 2.79
C MET A 340 12.33 -19.70 3.54
N GLU A 341 11.54 -20.73 3.84
CA GLU A 341 12.03 -22.05 4.23
C GLU A 341 11.95 -22.98 3.02
N ILE A 342 13.03 -23.72 2.78
CA ILE A 342 13.22 -24.64 1.66
C ILE A 342 13.62 -26.00 2.23
N GLU A 343 13.09 -27.08 1.68
CA GLU A 343 13.53 -28.43 2.03
C GLU A 343 14.98 -28.64 1.57
N ASN A 344 15.85 -29.05 2.50
CA ASN A 344 17.23 -29.33 2.17
C ASN A 344 17.35 -30.78 1.64
N ALA A 345 17.59 -30.93 0.35
CA ALA A 345 17.72 -32.25 -0.28
C ALA A 345 18.97 -33.04 0.19
N ASP A 346 19.96 -32.36 0.78
CA ASP A 346 21.21 -32.98 1.24
C ASP A 346 21.11 -33.50 2.70
N ASN A 347 20.00 -33.26 3.39
CA ASN A 347 19.73 -33.76 4.74
C ASN A 347 18.22 -33.96 4.93
N ASP A 348 17.77 -35.22 5.06
CA ASP A 348 16.35 -35.61 5.21
C ASP A 348 15.59 -34.90 6.36
N ASN A 349 16.30 -34.25 7.31
CA ASN A 349 15.71 -33.45 8.39
C ASN A 349 16.12 -31.96 8.37
N GLY A 350 16.87 -31.51 7.37
CA GLY A 350 17.41 -30.15 7.28
C GLY A 350 16.44 -29.17 6.64
N ILE A 351 16.33 -27.98 7.21
CA ILE A 351 15.60 -26.84 6.62
C ILE A 351 16.64 -25.82 6.14
N ARG A 352 16.58 -25.44 4.87
CA ARG A 352 17.31 -24.30 4.33
C ARG A 352 16.46 -23.05 4.53
N VAL A 353 16.98 -22.07 5.25
CA VAL A 353 16.33 -20.78 5.48
C VAL A 353 17.05 -19.73 4.64
N ALA A 354 16.31 -18.86 3.96
CA ALA A 354 16.92 -17.80 3.16
C ALA A 354 16.19 -16.47 3.32
N ASP A 355 16.97 -15.42 3.54
CA ASP A 355 16.55 -14.02 3.42
C ASP A 355 17.16 -13.44 2.15
N VAL A 356 16.31 -13.10 1.19
CA VAL A 356 16.73 -12.77 -0.18
C VAL A 356 16.27 -11.38 -0.61
N THR A 357 17.06 -10.77 -1.50
CA THR A 357 16.74 -9.53 -2.21
C THR A 357 16.82 -9.80 -3.71
N TYR A 358 15.77 -9.41 -4.43
CA TYR A 358 15.70 -9.47 -5.89
C TYR A 358 15.65 -8.07 -6.48
N VAL A 359 16.48 -7.79 -7.48
CA VAL A 359 16.46 -6.57 -8.29
C VAL A 359 15.94 -6.92 -9.68
N ILE A 360 14.95 -6.16 -10.17
CA ILE A 360 14.35 -6.40 -11.49
C ILE A 360 14.19 -5.07 -12.22
N HIS A 361 14.97 -4.85 -13.29
CA HIS A 361 14.78 -3.69 -14.17
C HIS A 361 13.50 -3.81 -15.00
N LEU A 362 12.76 -2.71 -15.15
CA LEU A 362 11.59 -2.66 -16.03
C LEU A 362 11.98 -2.80 -17.52
N GLY A 363 11.02 -3.21 -18.35
CA GLY A 363 11.19 -3.48 -19.78
C GLY A 363 11.04 -4.97 -20.09
N TYR A 364 11.96 -5.52 -20.88
CA TYR A 364 11.98 -6.92 -21.32
C TYR A 364 10.74 -7.35 -22.12
N VAL A 365 10.13 -6.43 -22.86
CA VAL A 365 9.00 -6.74 -23.75
C VAL A 365 9.49 -7.67 -24.86
N ASP A 366 8.64 -8.64 -25.23
CA ASP A 366 8.92 -9.66 -26.24
C ASP A 366 10.22 -10.46 -26.00
N ASN A 367 10.63 -10.61 -24.73
CA ASN A 367 11.86 -11.27 -24.29
C ASN A 367 13.15 -10.61 -24.80
N VAL A 368 13.14 -9.29 -24.98
CA VAL A 368 14.31 -8.53 -25.45
C VAL A 368 15.14 -8.06 -24.25
N ALA A 369 16.30 -8.68 -24.00
CA ALA A 369 17.18 -8.35 -22.87
C ALA A 369 17.63 -6.87 -22.85
N ALA A 370 17.81 -6.26 -24.02
CA ALA A 370 18.21 -4.86 -24.17
C ALA A 370 17.07 -3.84 -23.99
N ASP A 371 15.83 -4.28 -23.75
CA ASP A 371 14.69 -3.39 -23.55
C ASP A 371 14.57 -2.98 -22.08
N PHE A 372 14.77 -1.70 -21.80
CA PHE A 372 14.64 -1.09 -20.47
C PHE A 372 13.52 -0.02 -20.42
N LYS A 373 12.63 -0.01 -21.42
CA LYS A 373 11.70 1.10 -21.63
C LYS A 373 10.40 0.90 -20.87
N ASN A 374 9.96 1.95 -20.20
CA ASN A 374 8.61 2.09 -19.70
C ASN A 374 7.89 3.21 -20.47
N GLU A 375 6.95 2.84 -21.32
CA GLU A 375 6.16 3.76 -22.13
C GLU A 375 4.80 4.11 -21.48
N ARG A 376 4.35 5.36 -21.67
CA ARG A 376 3.03 5.84 -21.26
C ARG A 376 1.87 5.03 -21.88
N ASN A 377 0.72 5.02 -21.21
CA ASN A 377 -0.51 4.35 -21.65
C ASN A 377 -0.33 2.85 -21.96
N LYS A 378 0.60 2.20 -21.26
CA LYS A 378 0.83 0.74 -21.31
C LYS A 378 0.54 0.11 -19.95
N LYS A 379 0.20 -1.17 -19.97
CA LYS A 379 0.09 -2.01 -18.78
C LYS A 379 1.12 -3.13 -18.89
N TYR A 380 2.04 -3.19 -17.94
CA TYR A 380 3.10 -4.20 -17.87
C TYR A 380 2.79 -5.21 -16.78
N THR A 381 2.98 -6.49 -17.06
CA THR A 381 2.84 -7.56 -16.06
C THR A 381 4.11 -8.38 -16.03
N TYR A 382 4.82 -8.31 -14.91
CA TYR A 382 6.03 -9.07 -14.62
C TYR A 382 5.61 -10.32 -13.85
N ASN A 383 5.70 -11.48 -14.50
CA ASN A 383 5.49 -12.77 -13.84
C ASN A 383 6.85 -13.28 -13.34
N VAL A 384 7.05 -13.21 -12.03
CA VAL A 384 8.30 -13.55 -11.35
C VAL A 384 8.12 -14.90 -10.67
N THR A 385 8.87 -15.91 -11.08
CA THR A 385 8.85 -17.24 -10.45
C THR A 385 10.07 -17.41 -9.56
N ILE A 386 9.85 -17.65 -8.27
CA ILE A 386 10.93 -17.92 -7.31
C ILE A 386 11.08 -19.44 -7.19
N ASN A 387 12.21 -19.98 -7.67
CA ASN A 387 12.44 -21.42 -7.72
C ASN A 387 13.14 -21.97 -6.47
N ASN A 388 14.30 -21.40 -6.13
CA ASN A 388 15.19 -21.80 -5.04
C ASN A 388 16.23 -20.68 -4.79
N VAL A 389 17.29 -20.98 -4.03
CA VAL A 389 18.42 -20.08 -3.73
C VAL A 389 19.77 -20.69 -4.13
N ASP A 390 19.79 -21.64 -5.06
CA ASP A 390 21.00 -22.41 -5.39
C ASP A 390 22.07 -21.54 -6.08
N ASP A 391 21.66 -20.52 -6.85
CA ASP A 391 22.60 -19.57 -7.46
C ASP A 391 23.32 -18.73 -6.39
N ILE A 392 22.61 -18.26 -5.36
CA ILE A 392 23.18 -17.54 -4.20
C ILE A 392 24.20 -18.43 -3.47
N VAL A 393 23.84 -19.69 -3.21
CA VAL A 393 24.77 -20.66 -2.59
C VAL A 393 25.99 -20.92 -3.48
N THR A 394 25.79 -21.02 -4.80
CA THR A 394 26.86 -21.29 -5.77
C THR A 394 27.88 -20.16 -5.81
N GLU A 395 27.42 -18.91 -5.79
CA GLU A 395 28.27 -17.72 -5.80
C GLU A 395 29.21 -17.69 -4.58
N VAL A 396 28.71 -18.12 -3.42
CA VAL A 396 29.47 -18.13 -2.16
C VAL A 396 30.43 -19.32 -2.05
N THR A 397 30.02 -20.50 -2.51
CA THR A 397 30.70 -21.77 -2.18
C THR A 397 31.62 -22.29 -3.28
N LYS A 398 31.41 -21.91 -4.55
CA LYS A 398 32.11 -22.49 -5.70
C LYS A 398 33.39 -21.71 -6.03
N GLU A 399 34.47 -22.44 -6.33
CA GLU A 399 35.74 -21.83 -6.76
C GLU A 399 35.54 -20.93 -7.99
N GLY A 400 36.11 -19.72 -7.92
CA GLY A 400 35.92 -18.67 -8.92
C GLY A 400 34.71 -17.77 -8.69
N ASN A 401 33.88 -18.06 -7.67
CA ASN A 401 32.73 -17.25 -7.23
C ASN A 401 31.83 -16.77 -8.39
N PRO A 402 31.24 -17.70 -9.18
CA PRO A 402 30.46 -17.32 -10.35
C PRO A 402 29.12 -16.68 -9.93
N GLU A 403 28.96 -15.41 -10.26
CA GLU A 403 27.74 -14.61 -10.06
C GLU A 403 26.71 -14.94 -11.16
N ASN A 404 26.06 -16.10 -11.05
CA ASN A 404 25.18 -16.61 -12.11
C ASN A 404 23.89 -15.80 -12.27
N THR A 405 23.43 -15.12 -11.22
CA THR A 405 22.21 -14.32 -11.21
C THR A 405 22.45 -13.05 -10.37
N PRO A 406 23.12 -12.02 -10.94
CA PRO A 406 23.48 -10.78 -10.23
C PRO A 406 22.30 -10.03 -9.59
N GLY A 407 21.09 -10.22 -10.12
CA GLY A 407 19.87 -9.63 -9.56
C GLY A 407 19.29 -10.37 -8.35
N ALA A 408 19.95 -11.39 -7.81
CA ALA A 408 19.43 -12.20 -6.71
C ALA A 408 20.52 -12.44 -5.66
N GLU A 409 20.37 -11.81 -4.50
CA GLU A 409 21.34 -11.81 -3.40
C GLU A 409 20.67 -12.28 -2.10
N GLY A 410 21.44 -12.80 -1.14
CA GLY A 410 20.87 -13.09 0.17
C GLY A 410 21.71 -13.90 1.17
N ASP A 411 21.17 -14.00 2.38
CA ASP A 411 21.70 -14.81 3.47
C ASP A 411 21.03 -16.19 3.45
N VAL A 412 21.79 -17.26 3.21
CA VAL A 412 21.28 -18.65 3.16
C VAL A 412 21.89 -19.49 4.28
N VAL A 413 21.03 -20.19 5.03
CA VAL A 413 21.45 -21.05 6.15
C VAL A 413 20.85 -22.44 6.01
N ASP A 414 21.71 -23.45 5.94
CA ASP A 414 21.33 -24.85 6.04
C ASP A 414 21.34 -25.29 7.50
N SER A 415 20.15 -25.41 8.08
CA SER A 415 20.00 -25.96 9.42
C SER A 415 20.12 -27.49 9.40
N GLN A 416 21.00 -28.04 10.24
CA GLN A 416 21.19 -29.49 10.35
C GLN A 416 20.19 -30.17 11.29
N THR A 417 19.59 -29.41 12.23
CA THR A 417 18.79 -30.00 13.33
C THR A 417 17.48 -29.27 13.62
N THR A 418 17.48 -27.98 13.98
CA THR A 418 16.24 -27.33 14.46
C THR A 418 16.24 -25.81 14.25
N VAL A 419 15.12 -25.28 13.76
CA VAL A 419 14.82 -23.85 13.63
C VAL A 419 13.73 -23.47 14.63
N TYR A 420 13.97 -22.42 15.42
CA TYR A 420 13.00 -21.86 16.36
C TYR A 420 12.61 -20.46 15.90
N ASN A 421 11.32 -20.25 15.62
CA ASN A 421 10.76 -18.95 15.26
C ASN A 421 9.89 -18.45 16.41
N LEU A 422 10.28 -17.35 17.04
CA LEU A 422 9.59 -16.78 18.20
C LEU A 422 8.97 -15.42 17.87
N ASP A 423 7.84 -15.10 18.50
CA ASP A 423 7.29 -13.75 18.49
C ASP A 423 8.08 -12.82 19.45
N ALA A 424 7.68 -11.56 19.53
CA ALA A 424 8.42 -10.51 20.23
C ALA A 424 8.48 -10.66 21.75
N HIS A 425 7.59 -11.43 22.37
CA HIS A 425 7.54 -11.62 23.83
C HIS A 425 8.57 -12.66 24.32
N TYR A 426 8.59 -12.92 25.63
CA TYR A 426 9.48 -13.93 26.23
C TYR A 426 9.26 -15.31 25.63
N GLY A 427 10.33 -16.11 25.60
CA GLY A 427 10.30 -17.50 25.15
C GLY A 427 11.23 -18.44 25.91
N TYR A 428 10.94 -19.74 25.85
CA TYR A 428 11.71 -20.82 26.48
C TYR A 428 12.02 -21.94 25.47
N LEU A 429 13.31 -22.26 25.31
CA LEU A 429 13.78 -23.34 24.44
C LEU A 429 14.62 -24.34 25.23
N ILE A 430 14.81 -25.57 24.71
CA ILE A 430 15.88 -26.45 25.17
C ILE A 430 16.84 -26.73 24.02
N LEU A 431 18.12 -26.47 24.27
CA LEU A 431 19.20 -26.87 23.39
C LEU A 431 20.04 -27.96 24.04
N LYS A 432 20.61 -28.82 23.19
CA LYS A 432 21.50 -29.90 23.63
C LYS A 432 22.84 -29.87 22.90
N PHE A 433 23.91 -30.05 23.67
CA PHE A 433 25.28 -29.98 23.20
C PHE A 433 26.06 -31.21 23.64
N LYS A 434 26.92 -31.73 22.77
CA LYS A 434 27.99 -32.64 23.15
C LYS A 434 29.30 -31.86 23.25
N TYR A 435 30.18 -32.27 24.16
CA TYR A 435 31.50 -31.63 24.25
C TYR A 435 32.27 -31.68 22.93
N SER A 436 32.14 -32.78 22.17
CA SER A 436 32.76 -32.94 20.86
C SER A 436 32.37 -31.87 19.83
N GLU A 437 31.23 -31.20 20.02
CA GLU A 437 30.72 -30.15 19.12
C GLU A 437 31.26 -28.76 19.45
N VAL A 438 31.81 -28.57 20.66
CA VAL A 438 32.27 -27.26 21.16
C VAL A 438 33.74 -27.26 21.59
N LYS A 439 34.41 -28.42 21.59
CA LYS A 439 35.80 -28.60 22.05
C LYS A 439 36.81 -27.72 21.32
N ASP A 440 36.56 -27.47 20.03
CA ASP A 440 37.42 -26.66 19.16
C ASP A 440 36.95 -25.19 19.09
N GLY A 441 35.97 -24.82 19.92
CA GLY A 441 35.30 -23.52 19.94
C GLY A 441 33.81 -23.65 19.69
N LEU A 442 32.98 -22.96 20.49
CA LEU A 442 31.57 -22.77 20.15
C LEU A 442 31.50 -21.71 19.07
N GLN A 443 31.25 -22.12 17.83
CA GLN A 443 30.98 -21.18 16.74
C GLN A 443 29.57 -20.63 16.90
N PHE A 444 29.41 -19.31 16.97
CA PHE A 444 28.09 -18.68 16.94
C PHE A 444 28.11 -17.36 16.17
N TYR A 445 26.94 -16.97 15.68
CA TYR A 445 26.71 -15.69 15.02
C TYR A 445 25.36 -15.13 15.44
N VAL A 446 25.32 -13.86 15.79
CA VAL A 446 24.12 -13.13 16.19
C VAL A 446 24.00 -11.90 15.30
N LYS A 447 22.82 -11.69 14.72
CA LYS A 447 22.47 -10.48 13.95
C LYS A 447 21.21 -9.86 14.55
N THR A 448 21.31 -8.61 14.96
CA THR A 448 20.19 -7.83 15.52
C THR A 448 20.16 -6.44 14.86
N PRO A 449 19.14 -5.60 15.10
CA PRO A 449 19.14 -4.23 14.58
C PRO A 449 20.33 -3.38 15.02
N PHE A 450 21.03 -3.81 16.08
CA PHE A 450 22.15 -3.09 16.68
C PHE A 450 23.52 -3.56 16.20
N GLY A 451 23.57 -4.62 15.36
CA GLY A 451 24.81 -5.08 14.73
C GLY A 451 24.95 -6.60 14.68
N GLU A 452 26.17 -7.02 14.39
CA GLU A 452 26.57 -8.42 14.28
C GLU A 452 27.52 -8.79 15.43
N THR A 453 27.52 -10.05 15.86
CA THR A 453 28.42 -10.57 16.91
C THR A 453 28.74 -12.02 16.65
N ASN A 454 30.00 -12.42 16.81
CA ASN A 454 30.45 -13.79 16.62
C ASN A 454 31.44 -14.24 17.72
N ASN A 455 31.94 -15.46 17.60
CA ASN A 455 32.87 -16.07 18.57
C ASN A 455 34.26 -15.41 18.66
N ASP A 456 34.68 -14.64 17.65
CA ASP A 456 35.97 -13.94 17.66
C ASP A 456 35.89 -12.58 18.36
N ASP A 457 34.68 -12.07 18.58
CA ASP A 457 34.45 -10.86 19.35
C ASP A 457 34.77 -11.07 20.84
N LYS A 458 35.10 -9.99 21.53
CA LYS A 458 35.31 -10.03 22.98
C LYS A 458 33.97 -9.80 23.69
N PRO A 459 33.73 -10.43 24.86
CA PRO A 459 32.56 -10.17 25.69
C PRO A 459 32.67 -8.81 26.41
N VAL A 460 32.74 -7.73 25.64
CA VAL A 460 32.74 -6.32 26.07
C VAL A 460 31.45 -5.65 25.61
N GLY A 461 31.14 -4.46 26.15
CA GLY A 461 29.99 -3.68 25.68
C GLY A 461 30.07 -3.37 24.18
N GLY A 462 28.91 -3.22 23.53
CA GLY A 462 28.82 -2.94 22.09
C GLY A 462 28.17 -4.04 21.24
N HIS A 463 27.62 -5.10 21.85
CA HIS A 463 27.05 -6.25 21.15
C HIS A 463 25.77 -6.77 21.81
N ASP A 464 24.76 -7.08 21.00
CA ASP A 464 23.42 -7.50 21.44
C ASP A 464 23.23 -9.04 21.40
N TYR A 465 23.89 -9.74 22.32
CA TYR A 465 23.82 -11.20 22.43
C TYR A 465 23.15 -11.69 23.72
N LYS A 466 22.89 -10.78 24.67
CA LYS A 466 22.41 -11.11 26.03
C LYS A 466 20.92 -11.45 26.09
N TRP A 467 20.21 -11.33 24.96
CA TRP A 467 18.82 -11.76 24.84
C TRP A 467 18.66 -13.28 24.87
N LEU A 468 19.74 -14.04 24.71
CA LEU A 468 19.79 -15.49 24.94
C LEU A 468 20.56 -15.79 26.22
N ARG A 469 19.86 -16.34 27.22
CA ARG A 469 20.43 -16.68 28.54
C ARG A 469 20.19 -18.13 28.88
N PHE A 470 21.18 -18.81 29.43
CA PHE A 470 21.21 -20.27 29.55
C PHE A 470 21.21 -20.70 31.02
N ALA A 471 20.44 -21.75 31.33
CA ALA A 471 20.50 -22.49 32.58
C ALA A 471 20.59 -23.99 32.29
N ARG A 472 21.37 -24.72 33.10
CA ARG A 472 21.45 -26.18 33.02
C ARG A 472 20.08 -26.80 33.33
N CYS A 473 19.67 -27.81 32.56
CA CYS A 473 18.50 -28.63 32.86
C CYS A 473 18.81 -30.13 32.70
N ASN A 474 17.90 -30.99 33.15
CA ASN A 474 18.19 -32.41 33.31
C ASN A 474 18.03 -33.24 32.02
N ASN A 475 17.16 -32.80 31.11
CA ASN A 475 16.80 -33.55 29.90
C ASN A 475 16.10 -32.63 28.89
N GLU A 476 15.76 -33.18 27.72
CA GLU A 476 15.07 -32.48 26.62
C GLU A 476 13.58 -32.20 26.83
N SER A 477 13.02 -32.51 28.01
CA SER A 477 11.59 -32.36 28.32
C SER A 477 11.30 -31.50 29.55
N THR A 478 12.34 -31.04 30.27
CA THR A 478 12.20 -30.37 31.56
C THR A 478 12.90 -29.01 31.53
N LEU A 479 12.12 -27.94 31.60
CA LEU A 479 12.64 -26.58 31.73
C LEU A 479 13.27 -26.37 33.11
N ALA A 480 14.37 -25.61 33.15
CA ALA A 480 14.85 -25.01 34.38
C ALA A 480 13.92 -23.85 34.78
N ASN A 481 13.74 -23.62 36.08
CA ASN A 481 13.03 -22.43 36.54
C ASN A 481 13.85 -21.19 36.19
N TYR A 482 13.17 -20.11 35.79
CA TYR A 482 13.83 -18.81 35.67
C TYR A 482 14.27 -18.36 37.07
N PRO A 483 15.58 -18.13 37.31
CA PRO A 483 16.03 -17.70 38.62
C PRO A 483 15.58 -16.27 38.91
N GLU A 484 15.43 -15.93 40.20
CA GLU A 484 15.04 -14.59 40.64
C GLU A 484 15.88 -13.50 39.93
N ASN A 485 15.19 -12.67 39.15
CA ASN A 485 15.74 -11.60 38.31
C ASN A 485 16.86 -12.07 37.34
N GLY A 486 16.81 -13.32 36.90
CA GLY A 486 17.81 -13.91 35.99
C GLY A 486 19.18 -14.16 36.64
N LYS A 487 19.28 -14.14 37.97
CA LYS A 487 20.55 -14.28 38.68
C LYS A 487 21.20 -15.64 38.43
N GLY A 488 22.44 -15.62 37.94
CA GLY A 488 23.25 -16.82 37.70
C GLY A 488 23.04 -17.48 36.33
N LEU A 489 22.22 -16.90 35.45
CA LEU A 489 22.16 -17.32 34.06
C LEU A 489 23.46 -16.96 33.33
N ILE A 490 23.91 -17.84 32.43
CA ILE A 490 25.10 -17.61 31.60
C ILE A 490 24.71 -17.16 30.19
N ASN A 491 25.62 -16.52 29.47
CA ASN A 491 25.40 -16.07 28.08
C ASN A 491 26.17 -16.93 27.05
N LEU A 492 26.05 -16.59 25.76
CA LEU A 492 26.69 -17.32 24.65
C LEU A 492 28.22 -17.49 24.80
N PHE A 493 28.93 -16.46 25.28
CA PHE A 493 30.38 -16.53 25.47
C PHE A 493 30.80 -17.44 26.63
N GLU A 494 29.92 -17.62 27.61
CA GLU A 494 30.16 -18.43 28.81
C GLU A 494 29.77 -19.90 28.61
N LEU A 495 28.88 -20.18 27.64
CA LEU A 495 28.30 -21.50 27.39
C LEU A 495 29.37 -22.57 27.15
N LYS A 496 30.42 -22.27 26.37
CA LYS A 496 31.52 -23.21 26.13
C LYS A 496 32.25 -23.59 27.43
N ALA A 497 32.59 -22.59 28.24
CA ALA A 497 33.32 -22.81 29.49
C ALA A 497 32.48 -23.64 30.48
N ASP A 498 31.17 -23.43 30.50
CA ASP A 498 30.24 -24.23 31.30
C ASP A 498 30.16 -25.70 30.83
N ILE A 499 30.06 -25.95 29.52
CA ILE A 499 30.08 -27.30 28.95
C ILE A 499 31.42 -28.00 29.27
N GLU A 500 32.55 -27.29 29.17
CA GLU A 500 33.87 -27.82 29.52
C GLU A 500 34.01 -28.19 30.99
N ASP A 501 33.45 -27.38 31.90
CA ASP A 501 33.41 -27.67 33.33
C ASP A 501 32.60 -28.93 33.63
N GLN A 502 31.42 -29.08 33.00
CA GLN A 502 30.60 -30.29 33.14
C GLN A 502 31.32 -31.52 32.58
N TYR A 503 31.90 -31.41 31.38
CA TYR A 503 32.66 -32.48 30.76
C TYR A 503 33.83 -32.97 31.62
N LYS A 504 34.54 -32.06 32.30
CA LYS A 504 35.64 -32.44 33.21
C LYS A 504 35.14 -33.27 34.40
N LYS A 505 33.96 -32.93 34.93
CA LYS A 505 33.34 -33.58 36.10
C LYS A 505 32.64 -34.90 35.76
N ASP A 506 32.24 -35.08 34.50
CA ASP A 506 31.52 -36.27 34.07
C ASP A 506 32.41 -37.51 33.92
N VAL A 507 31.88 -38.65 34.35
CA VAL A 507 32.52 -39.96 34.14
C VAL A 507 32.36 -40.43 32.70
N ASN A 508 31.19 -40.20 32.08
CA ASN A 508 30.92 -40.52 30.68
C ASN A 508 31.25 -39.30 29.79
N LYS A 509 32.29 -39.43 28.97
CA LYS A 509 32.77 -38.36 28.08
C LYS A 509 31.91 -38.15 26.82
N ASP A 510 30.93 -39.02 26.59
CA ASP A 510 29.94 -38.89 25.49
C ASP A 510 28.59 -38.32 25.96
N ASN A 511 28.53 -37.80 27.19
CA ASN A 511 27.31 -37.21 27.74
C ASN A 511 26.80 -36.03 26.89
N THR A 512 25.48 -35.90 26.89
CA THR A 512 24.77 -34.76 26.29
C THR A 512 24.38 -33.78 27.39
N TYR A 513 24.72 -32.52 27.20
CA TYR A 513 24.44 -31.42 28.12
C TYR A 513 23.21 -30.66 27.65
N TYR A 514 22.23 -30.51 28.54
CA TYR A 514 20.95 -29.85 28.24
C TYR A 514 20.90 -28.48 28.90
N TYR A 515 20.43 -27.49 28.13
CA TYR A 515 20.25 -26.13 28.60
C TYR A 515 18.85 -25.63 28.26
N THR A 516 18.18 -25.07 29.26
CA THR A 516 17.05 -24.17 29.03
C THR A 516 17.59 -22.83 28.57
N VAL A 517 17.11 -22.36 27.43
CA VAL A 517 17.40 -21.03 26.89
C VAL A 517 16.21 -20.13 27.20
N PHE A 518 16.46 -19.12 28.02
CA PHE A 518 15.57 -18.01 28.28
C PHE A 518 15.79 -16.96 27.21
N VAL A 519 14.79 -16.78 26.36
CA VAL A 519 14.77 -15.77 25.32
C VAL A 519 14.08 -14.54 25.89
N ASP A 520 14.81 -13.44 25.95
CA ASP A 520 14.24 -12.17 26.38
C ASP A 520 13.30 -11.59 25.32
N GLU A 521 12.36 -10.79 25.80
CA GLU A 521 11.50 -9.99 24.94
C GLU A 521 12.34 -9.14 23.97
N TYR A 522 11.82 -8.86 22.78
CA TYR A 522 12.33 -7.86 21.85
C TYR A 522 12.02 -6.44 22.37
N PHE A 523 12.38 -6.19 23.63
CA PHE A 523 12.29 -4.92 24.29
C PHE A 523 13.56 -4.73 25.12
N TYR A 524 14.22 -3.60 24.91
CA TYR A 524 15.53 -3.35 25.46
C TYR A 524 15.43 -2.41 26.65
N GLU A 525 15.29 -2.95 27.87
CA GLU A 525 15.23 -2.09 29.06
C GLU A 525 16.47 -1.21 29.21
N ASN A 526 17.64 -1.73 28.78
CA ASN A 526 18.92 -1.03 28.71
C ASN A 526 19.41 -0.95 27.25
N ASN A 527 20.23 0.05 26.94
CA ASN A 527 20.90 0.13 25.64
C ASN A 527 21.81 -1.10 25.44
N PRO A 528 21.59 -1.94 24.42
CA PRO A 528 22.39 -3.16 24.21
C PRO A 528 23.84 -2.87 23.80
N LEU A 529 24.15 -1.65 23.35
CA LEU A 529 25.47 -1.25 22.90
C LEU A 529 26.33 -0.60 24.00
N GLU A 530 25.76 -0.32 25.18
CA GLU A 530 26.46 0.32 26.28
C GLU A 530 26.70 -0.64 27.45
N THR A 531 27.73 -0.32 28.26
CA THR A 531 27.98 -1.00 29.53
C THR A 531 27.19 -0.39 30.70
N SER A 532 26.60 0.79 30.50
CA SER A 532 25.77 1.49 31.49
C SER A 532 24.40 0.84 31.61
N SER A 533 24.01 0.43 32.82
CA SER A 533 22.64 0.02 33.12
C SER A 533 21.76 1.24 33.33
N ASN A 534 21.13 1.75 32.26
CA ASN A 534 19.97 2.63 32.39
C ASN A 534 18.70 1.81 32.20
N ASN A 535 18.01 1.49 33.30
CA ASN A 535 16.81 0.65 33.33
C ASN A 535 15.56 1.28 32.67
N ASN A 536 15.71 2.36 31.90
CA ASN A 536 14.60 3.03 31.22
C ASN A 536 14.86 3.35 29.75
N TRP A 537 15.99 2.92 29.20
CA TRP A 537 16.39 3.28 27.84
C TRP A 537 15.33 2.87 26.81
N GLY A 538 14.76 1.67 26.95
CA GLY A 538 13.75 1.17 26.00
C GLY A 538 12.45 1.95 25.99
N ASN A 539 12.08 2.62 27.08
CA ASN A 539 10.91 3.50 27.07
C ASN A 539 11.24 4.85 26.43
N GLU A 540 12.47 5.32 26.54
CA GLU A 540 12.89 6.58 25.94
C GLU A 540 13.18 6.45 24.44
N ASN A 541 13.54 5.25 23.95
CA ASN A 541 14.07 5.02 22.61
C ASN A 541 13.41 3.81 21.91
N TRP A 542 12.12 3.56 22.15
CA TRP A 542 11.41 2.41 21.59
C TRP A 542 11.42 2.39 20.05
N GLU A 543 11.52 3.55 19.41
CA GLU A 543 11.61 3.69 17.95
C GLU A 543 12.85 3.03 17.33
N GLU A 544 13.88 2.75 18.14
CA GLU A 544 15.12 2.14 17.68
C GLU A 544 15.00 0.64 17.42
N PHE A 545 13.99 -0.02 18.01
CA PHE A 545 13.84 -1.47 17.91
C PHE A 545 12.44 -1.96 17.48
N VAL A 546 11.42 -1.12 17.47
CA VAL A 546 10.13 -1.51 16.87
C VAL A 546 10.17 -1.47 15.35
N ASN A 547 9.35 -2.29 14.70
CA ASN A 547 9.28 -2.40 13.23
C ASN A 547 10.67 -2.62 12.57
N LYS A 548 11.62 -3.21 13.31
CA LYS A 548 12.95 -3.57 12.78
C LYS A 548 12.95 -5.02 12.30
N ASN A 549 14.03 -5.39 11.61
CA ASN A 549 14.24 -6.78 11.17
C ASN A 549 14.24 -7.75 12.37
N ASP A 550 13.74 -8.96 12.13
CA ASP A 550 13.85 -10.08 13.08
C ASP A 550 15.32 -10.25 13.51
N ARG A 551 15.56 -10.49 14.80
CA ARG A 551 16.90 -10.81 15.31
C ARG A 551 17.10 -12.31 15.27
N TYR A 552 18.32 -12.77 15.01
CA TYR A 552 18.60 -14.20 14.99
C TYR A 552 19.97 -14.57 15.55
N ALA A 553 20.08 -15.83 15.99
CA ALA A 553 21.32 -16.46 16.40
C ALA A 553 21.50 -17.82 15.71
N LEU A 554 22.71 -18.06 15.19
CA LEU A 554 23.16 -19.33 14.64
C LEU A 554 24.18 -19.95 15.60
N LEU A 555 24.02 -21.22 15.95
CA LEU A 555 24.90 -21.94 16.88
C LEU A 555 25.48 -23.19 16.23
N ILE A 556 26.78 -23.41 16.45
CA ILE A 556 27.61 -24.44 15.80
C ILE A 556 27.51 -24.26 14.27
N PHE A 557 28.08 -23.15 13.78
CA PHE A 557 27.97 -22.71 12.38
C PHE A 557 29.34 -22.56 11.69
N SER A 558 29.37 -22.54 10.35
CA SER A 558 30.55 -22.22 9.54
C SER A 558 30.14 -21.33 8.36
N PRO A 559 30.41 -20.01 8.38
CA PRO A 559 29.95 -19.09 7.35
C PRO A 559 30.97 -18.92 6.22
N GLN A 560 30.45 -18.62 5.03
CA GLN A 560 31.18 -18.13 3.86
C GLN A 560 30.42 -16.90 3.31
N LYS A 561 31.13 -15.96 2.69
CA LYS A 561 30.56 -14.75 2.06
C LYS A 561 31.06 -14.64 0.62
N SER A 562 30.23 -14.09 -0.27
CA SER A 562 30.64 -13.77 -1.65
C SER A 562 31.72 -12.66 -1.65
N PRO A 563 32.47 -12.49 -2.76
CA PRO A 563 33.48 -11.42 -2.87
C PRO A 563 32.91 -10.00 -2.69
N ASP A 564 31.74 -9.71 -3.28
CA ASP A 564 31.03 -8.44 -3.06
C ASP A 564 30.39 -8.36 -1.67
N GLY A 565 30.14 -9.49 -1.02
CA GLY A 565 29.61 -9.58 0.34
C GLY A 565 28.10 -9.36 0.43
N GLU A 566 27.41 -9.36 -0.71
CA GLU A 566 25.94 -9.25 -0.78
C GLU A 566 25.24 -10.60 -0.50
N SER A 567 25.98 -11.70 -0.64
CA SER A 567 25.51 -13.05 -0.38
C SER A 567 26.32 -13.78 0.69
N SER A 568 25.63 -14.61 1.49
CA SER A 568 26.27 -15.46 2.50
C SER A 568 25.66 -16.85 2.57
N TYR A 569 26.48 -17.83 2.94
CA TYR A 569 26.07 -19.22 3.14
C TYR A 569 26.65 -19.76 4.44
N ALA A 570 25.83 -20.46 5.24
CA ALA A 570 26.28 -21.16 6.44
C ALA A 570 25.56 -22.49 6.65
N SER A 571 26.25 -23.46 7.25
CA SER A 571 25.62 -24.68 7.83
C SER A 571 25.61 -24.55 9.35
N ALA A 572 24.44 -24.61 10.00
CA ALA A 572 24.28 -24.40 11.45
C ALA A 572 23.50 -25.54 12.12
N LYS A 573 23.82 -25.88 13.39
CA LYS A 573 23.04 -26.88 14.15
C LYS A 573 21.69 -26.30 14.60
N TYR A 574 21.71 -25.09 15.15
CA TYR A 574 20.52 -24.38 15.63
C TYR A 574 20.42 -22.99 15.02
N MET A 575 19.20 -22.60 14.64
CA MET A 575 18.83 -21.22 14.29
C MET A 575 17.68 -20.78 15.19
N ILE A 576 17.86 -19.66 15.90
CA ILE A 576 16.83 -19.05 16.74
C ILE A 576 16.53 -17.68 16.15
N THR A 577 15.28 -17.44 15.75
CA THR A 577 14.81 -16.14 15.28
C THR A 577 13.76 -15.58 16.24
N GLN A 578 13.71 -14.25 16.34
CA GLN A 578 12.68 -13.57 17.11
C GLN A 578 12.22 -12.30 16.40
N LYS A 579 10.90 -12.14 16.27
CA LYS A 579 10.28 -10.98 15.64
C LYS A 579 10.43 -9.72 16.49
N SER A 580 10.56 -8.57 15.82
CA SER A 580 10.50 -7.29 16.52
C SER A 580 9.08 -6.99 17.02
N ILE A 581 8.96 -6.11 18.00
CA ILE A 581 7.63 -5.56 18.35
C ILE A 581 7.16 -4.70 17.18
N GLN A 582 5.96 -4.96 16.66
CA GLN A 582 5.36 -4.12 15.63
C GLN A 582 4.48 -3.01 16.22
N THR A 583 4.45 -1.86 15.55
CA THR A 583 3.59 -0.72 15.90
C THR A 583 3.11 0.03 14.66
N TYR A 584 1.91 0.61 14.73
CA TYR A 584 1.40 1.53 13.71
C TYR A 584 1.65 3.00 14.03
N TYR A 585 2.33 3.29 15.14
CA TYR A 585 2.74 4.64 15.51
C TYR A 585 3.97 5.07 14.71
N SER A 586 4.06 6.36 14.40
CA SER A 586 5.24 6.92 13.75
C SER A 586 6.47 6.77 14.63
N THR A 587 7.58 6.33 14.04
CA THR A 587 8.92 6.28 14.64
C THR A 587 9.74 7.54 14.40
N GLU A 588 9.17 8.53 13.69
CA GLU A 588 9.82 9.80 13.34
C GLU A 588 9.15 11.01 14.02
N LYS A 589 7.84 10.95 14.25
CA LYS A 589 7.04 12.02 14.84
C LYS A 589 6.20 11.50 16.00
N PHE A 590 6.47 12.03 17.19
CA PHE A 590 5.88 11.51 18.42
C PHE A 590 4.77 12.39 18.96
N ASN A 591 3.79 11.78 19.61
CA ASN A 591 2.85 12.52 20.47
C ASN A 591 3.60 13.11 21.68
N SER A 592 2.93 14.01 22.44
CA SER A 592 3.55 14.76 23.55
C SER A 592 4.26 13.88 24.58
N ASP A 593 3.74 12.67 24.78
CA ASP A 593 4.19 11.76 25.82
C ASP A 593 5.17 10.70 25.28
N LYS A 594 5.48 10.74 23.97
CA LYS A 594 6.26 9.73 23.23
C LYS A 594 5.81 8.29 23.54
N THR A 595 4.50 8.07 23.62
CA THR A 595 3.91 6.75 23.91
C THR A 595 3.32 6.12 22.66
N ALA A 596 3.34 4.80 22.59
CA ALA A 596 2.80 4.03 21.47
C ALA A 596 2.22 2.69 21.94
N LEU A 597 1.48 2.02 21.07
CA LEU A 597 1.03 0.64 21.28
C LEU A 597 1.95 -0.32 20.50
N GLY A 598 2.60 -1.24 21.20
CA GLY A 598 3.34 -2.36 20.62
C GLY A 598 2.49 -3.62 20.61
N MET A 599 2.61 -4.45 19.58
CA MET A 599 1.77 -5.64 19.39
C MET A 599 2.62 -6.88 19.09
N GLU A 600 2.12 -8.04 19.49
CA GLU A 600 2.64 -9.33 19.03
C GLU A 600 2.31 -9.50 17.53
N HIS A 601 3.00 -10.42 16.86
CA HIS A 601 2.74 -10.74 15.46
C HIS A 601 1.55 -11.67 15.27
N ILE A 602 1.43 -12.72 16.08
CA ILE A 602 0.38 -13.73 15.93
C ILE A 602 -0.16 -14.18 17.29
N ASP A 603 -1.37 -14.72 17.29
CA ASP A 603 -1.91 -15.41 18.46
C ASP A 603 -1.36 -16.84 18.51
N GLU A 604 -0.51 -17.09 19.50
CA GLU A 604 0.10 -18.39 19.75
C GLU A 604 -0.67 -19.26 20.77
N THR A 605 -1.76 -18.77 21.36
CA THR A 605 -2.59 -19.51 22.33
C THR A 605 -3.72 -20.31 21.70
N GLY A 606 -4.07 -19.99 20.45
CA GLY A 606 -5.21 -20.60 19.76
C GLY A 606 -6.54 -19.97 20.19
N VAL A 607 -7.64 -20.70 19.97
CA VAL A 607 -8.99 -20.15 20.19
C VAL A 607 -9.19 -19.81 21.68
N PRO A 608 -9.50 -18.54 22.03
CA PRO A 608 -9.69 -18.16 23.42
C PRO A 608 -10.99 -18.75 24.00
N ASN A 609 -10.99 -19.09 25.30
CA ASN A 609 -12.21 -19.49 26.03
C ASN A 609 -13.14 -18.30 26.34
N GLY A 610 -13.24 -17.33 25.43
CA GLY A 610 -14.09 -16.15 25.55
C GLY A 610 -13.66 -15.20 26.68
N TRP A 611 -14.65 -14.52 27.26
CA TRP A 611 -14.48 -13.50 28.31
C TRP A 611 -14.69 -14.09 29.70
N ALA A 612 -13.97 -13.56 30.71
CA ALA A 612 -14.13 -13.98 32.11
C ALA A 612 -15.57 -13.76 32.62
N SER A 613 -16.09 -14.69 33.42
CA SER A 613 -17.29 -14.48 34.24
C SER A 613 -16.95 -13.59 35.44
N GLY A 614 -17.22 -12.28 35.37
CA GLY A 614 -16.95 -11.33 36.46
C GLY A 614 -16.82 -9.87 36.02
N SER A 615 -16.52 -8.99 36.98
CA SER A 615 -16.27 -7.56 36.76
C SER A 615 -14.78 -7.30 36.54
N TYR A 616 -14.39 -7.14 35.27
CA TYR A 616 -13.15 -6.46 34.87
C TYR A 616 -13.52 -5.22 34.04
N GLY A 617 -12.57 -4.32 33.83
CA GLY A 617 -12.86 -2.96 33.36
C GLY A 617 -13.64 -2.90 32.04
N SER A 618 -14.36 -1.79 31.83
CA SER A 618 -15.19 -1.53 30.65
C SER A 618 -14.65 -0.36 29.81
N SER A 619 -13.36 -0.03 29.94
CA SER A 619 -12.77 1.08 29.22
C SER A 619 -12.56 0.71 27.77
N GLN A 620 -13.19 1.42 26.83
CA GLN A 620 -12.98 1.20 25.39
C GLN A 620 -11.59 1.62 24.91
N GLU A 621 -10.86 2.39 25.72
CA GLU A 621 -9.58 3.01 25.32
C GLU A 621 -8.35 2.49 26.08
N ASN A 622 -8.53 1.71 27.15
CA ASN A 622 -7.41 1.31 28.00
C ASN A 622 -7.53 -0.17 28.39
N GLY A 623 -6.97 -1.03 27.53
CA GLY A 623 -6.95 -2.46 27.77
C GLY A 623 -6.10 -2.88 28.97
N TYR A 624 -5.04 -2.13 29.28
CA TYR A 624 -4.22 -2.38 30.46
C TYR A 624 -5.05 -2.21 31.73
N LYS A 625 -5.79 -1.11 31.85
CA LYS A 625 -6.70 -0.86 32.97
C LYS A 625 -7.75 -1.96 33.13
N ASN A 626 -8.30 -2.46 32.02
CA ASN A 626 -9.30 -3.53 32.06
C ASN A 626 -8.68 -4.85 32.53
N THR A 627 -7.46 -5.14 32.10
CA THR A 627 -6.75 -6.40 32.31
C THR A 627 -6.09 -6.45 33.69
N TYR A 628 -5.45 -5.36 34.12
CA TYR A 628 -4.60 -5.30 35.31
C TYR A 628 -5.28 -5.84 36.56
N SER A 629 -6.52 -5.43 36.83
CA SER A 629 -7.27 -5.85 38.04
C SER A 629 -7.56 -7.35 38.11
N VAL A 630 -7.51 -8.04 36.97
CA VAL A 630 -7.72 -9.49 36.89
C VAL A 630 -6.39 -10.24 37.03
N VAL A 631 -5.30 -9.63 36.57
CA VAL A 631 -4.01 -10.29 36.40
C VAL A 631 -3.09 -10.10 37.61
N TYR A 632 -3.10 -8.91 38.23
CA TYR A 632 -2.15 -8.59 39.30
C TYR A 632 -2.25 -9.61 40.44
N ASN A 633 -1.11 -10.19 40.86
CA ASN A 633 -1.00 -11.17 41.94
C ASN A 633 -1.76 -12.49 41.65
N THR A 634 -1.97 -12.81 40.38
CA THR A 634 -2.57 -14.07 39.95
C THR A 634 -1.53 -15.18 39.90
N ASN A 635 -1.86 -16.33 40.51
CA ASN A 635 -1.05 -17.54 40.41
C ASN A 635 -1.19 -18.14 39.01
N ILE A 636 -0.10 -18.11 38.24
CA ILE A 636 -0.08 -18.47 36.82
C ILE A 636 -0.39 -19.95 36.58
N ILE A 637 0.02 -20.83 37.52
CA ILE A 637 -0.16 -22.30 37.44
C ILE A 637 -1.65 -22.69 37.43
N LYS A 638 -2.55 -21.82 37.93
CA LYS A 638 -4.00 -22.06 37.87
C LYS A 638 -4.55 -22.05 36.45
N TYR A 639 -3.90 -21.34 35.54
CA TYR A 639 -4.43 -21.06 34.19
C TYR A 639 -3.60 -21.71 33.08
N GLY A 640 -2.48 -22.34 33.42
CA GLY A 640 -1.63 -23.03 32.48
C GLY A 640 -0.31 -23.43 33.11
N THR A 641 0.60 -23.92 32.28
CA THR A 641 1.96 -24.29 32.70
C THR A 641 2.96 -23.88 31.63
N GLU A 642 4.16 -23.50 32.05
CA GLU A 642 5.29 -23.33 31.14
C GLU A 642 5.60 -24.68 30.48
N THR A 643 5.76 -24.65 29.16
CA THR A 643 6.06 -25.84 28.37
C THR A 643 7.14 -25.51 27.36
N LEU A 644 7.78 -26.55 26.82
CA LEU A 644 8.72 -26.36 25.71
C LEU A 644 8.03 -25.68 24.54
N SER A 645 8.73 -24.74 23.91
CA SER A 645 8.26 -24.13 22.68
C SER A 645 7.89 -25.23 21.68
N ASN A 646 6.62 -25.23 21.26
CA ASN A 646 6.16 -26.03 20.13
C ASN A 646 6.36 -25.27 18.79
N GLY A 647 7.29 -24.31 18.76
CA GLY A 647 7.49 -23.38 17.66
C GLY A 647 6.46 -22.24 17.61
N LYS A 648 5.66 -22.06 18.67
CA LYS A 648 4.71 -20.96 18.85
C LYS A 648 4.82 -20.43 20.28
N ASN A 649 4.03 -20.96 21.20
CA ASN A 649 3.97 -20.48 22.58
C ASN A 649 4.86 -21.32 23.51
N THR A 650 5.33 -20.69 24.59
CA THR A 650 6.13 -21.32 25.64
C THR A 650 5.37 -21.43 26.96
N PHE A 651 4.06 -21.13 26.93
CA PHE A 651 3.11 -21.32 28.00
C PHE A 651 1.80 -21.91 27.47
N THR A 652 1.43 -23.09 27.97
CA THR A 652 0.19 -23.77 27.55
C THR A 652 -0.96 -23.39 28.49
N ILE A 653 -1.97 -22.71 27.96
CA ILE A 653 -3.18 -22.35 28.71
C ILE A 653 -4.11 -23.56 28.89
N ASN A 654 -4.84 -23.60 30.01
CA ASN A 654 -5.86 -24.61 30.30
C ASN A 654 -7.29 -24.04 30.14
N ASN A 655 -8.32 -24.87 30.27
CA ASN A 655 -9.72 -24.48 30.08
C ASN A 655 -10.25 -23.44 31.08
N ALA A 656 -9.52 -23.14 32.16
CA ALA A 656 -9.89 -22.07 33.09
C ALA A 656 -9.41 -20.68 32.62
N ALA A 657 -8.47 -20.61 31.67
CA ALA A 657 -7.96 -19.36 31.12
C ALA A 657 -8.94 -18.78 30.09
N ASN A 658 -9.38 -17.54 30.31
CA ASN A 658 -10.10 -16.74 29.30
C ASN A 658 -9.12 -15.84 28.51
N ALA A 659 -9.61 -14.99 27.63
CA ALA A 659 -8.78 -14.12 26.79
C ALA A 659 -7.78 -13.22 27.55
N ILE A 660 -8.11 -12.76 28.76
CA ILE A 660 -7.17 -11.99 29.59
C ILE A 660 -6.00 -12.85 30.03
N GLN A 661 -6.28 -14.05 30.58
CA GLN A 661 -5.25 -15.00 30.98
C GLN A 661 -4.46 -15.56 29.77
N ALA A 662 -5.07 -15.61 28.59
CA ALA A 662 -4.36 -15.96 27.37
C ALA A 662 -3.27 -14.93 27.05
N CYS A 663 -3.57 -13.63 27.15
CA CYS A 663 -2.52 -12.62 27.01
C CYS A 663 -1.52 -12.58 28.17
N MET A 664 -1.90 -13.03 29.38
CA MET A 664 -0.93 -13.20 30.47
C MET A 664 0.21 -14.15 30.11
N ALA A 665 -0.02 -15.13 29.23
CA ALA A 665 0.97 -16.11 28.80
C ALA A 665 2.22 -15.49 28.14
N ARG A 666 2.18 -14.20 27.79
CA ARG A 666 3.31 -13.44 27.23
C ARG A 666 4.18 -12.79 28.30
N ASN A 667 3.75 -12.84 29.55
CA ASN A 667 4.47 -12.29 30.69
C ASN A 667 5.21 -13.40 31.45
N ARG A 668 6.40 -13.08 31.96
CA ARG A 668 7.24 -13.99 32.74
C ARG A 668 7.19 -13.63 34.21
N ASP A 669 7.20 -14.64 35.07
CA ASP A 669 7.47 -14.51 36.50
C ASP A 669 8.98 -14.26 36.67
N GLU A 670 9.37 -13.00 36.79
CA GLU A 670 10.77 -12.56 36.83
C GLU A 670 11.37 -12.75 38.22
N ASN A 671 10.57 -12.69 39.29
CA ASN A 671 11.03 -12.87 40.67
C ASN A 671 10.93 -14.33 41.17
N ASN A 672 10.30 -15.22 40.38
CA ASN A 672 10.12 -16.64 40.67
C ASN A 672 9.31 -16.90 41.97
N ASP A 673 8.30 -16.06 42.24
CA ASP A 673 7.40 -16.18 43.40
C ASP A 673 6.12 -17.00 43.11
N GLY A 674 5.96 -17.46 41.86
CA GLY A 674 4.84 -18.25 41.37
C GLY A 674 3.65 -17.42 40.89
N LYS A 675 3.80 -16.10 40.77
CA LYS A 675 2.73 -15.18 40.39
C LYS A 675 3.24 -14.11 39.43
N ILE A 676 2.31 -13.57 38.64
CA ILE A 676 2.57 -12.34 37.88
C ILE A 676 2.19 -11.14 38.75
N SER A 677 3.19 -10.46 39.27
CA SER A 677 3.08 -9.19 39.98
C SER A 677 2.71 -8.05 39.04
N GLY A 678 2.26 -6.91 39.58
CA GLY A 678 1.93 -5.73 38.75
C GLY A 678 3.11 -5.23 37.90
N SER A 679 4.33 -5.51 38.36
CA SER A 679 5.59 -5.28 37.67
C SER A 679 5.81 -6.11 36.41
N GLU A 680 5.21 -7.29 36.38
CA GLU A 680 5.44 -8.28 35.35
C GLU A 680 4.31 -8.25 34.31
N VAL A 681 3.28 -7.40 34.49
CA VAL A 681 2.22 -7.20 33.48
C VAL A 681 2.73 -6.23 32.40
N LYS A 682 3.44 -6.76 31.42
CA LYS A 682 3.94 -6.03 30.24
C LYS A 682 2.94 -6.15 29.08
N TRP A 683 2.46 -7.35 28.81
CA TRP A 683 1.50 -7.69 27.76
C TRP A 683 0.08 -7.88 28.31
N PHE A 684 -0.91 -7.31 27.63
CA PHE A 684 -2.31 -7.30 28.04
C PHE A 684 -3.27 -7.40 26.85
N LEU A 685 -4.55 -7.69 27.14
CA LEU A 685 -5.60 -7.73 26.12
C LEU A 685 -6.06 -6.30 25.78
N PRO A 686 -5.99 -5.86 24.52
CA PRO A 686 -6.38 -4.50 24.12
C PRO A 686 -7.87 -4.25 24.31
N ALA A 687 -8.23 -3.00 24.53
CA ALA A 687 -9.62 -2.54 24.44
C ALA A 687 -10.04 -2.30 22.98
N ILE A 688 -11.33 -2.13 22.72
CA ILE A 688 -11.83 -2.05 21.35
C ILE A 688 -11.22 -0.90 20.53
N ASN A 689 -11.01 0.29 21.10
CA ASN A 689 -10.39 1.41 20.36
C ASN A 689 -8.92 1.14 20.02
N GLN A 690 -8.24 0.32 20.82
CA GLN A 690 -6.87 -0.11 20.53
C GLN A 690 -6.84 -1.09 19.35
N LEU A 691 -7.80 -2.03 19.27
CA LEU A 691 -7.99 -2.90 18.11
C LEU A 691 -8.38 -2.10 16.84
N VAL A 692 -9.26 -1.10 16.97
CA VAL A 692 -9.58 -0.18 15.88
C VAL A 692 -8.34 0.59 15.42
N GLY A 693 -7.47 1.01 16.34
CA GLY A 693 -6.18 1.61 16.01
C GLY A 693 -5.31 0.72 15.11
N MET A 694 -5.32 -0.60 15.35
CA MET A 694 -4.62 -1.56 14.48
C MET A 694 -5.21 -1.61 13.06
N PHE A 695 -6.53 -1.45 12.90
CA PHE A 695 -7.14 -1.32 11.58
C PHE A 695 -6.75 0.00 10.89
N LEU A 696 -6.76 1.12 11.63
CA LEU A 696 -6.36 2.42 11.09
C LEU A 696 -4.91 2.39 10.58
N GLY A 697 -4.06 1.72 11.34
CA GLY A 697 -2.64 1.55 11.10
C GLY A 697 -2.26 0.29 10.33
N ALA A 698 -3.23 -0.40 9.72
CA ALA A 698 -2.99 -1.74 9.20
C ALA A 698 -1.83 -1.76 8.22
N GLU A 699 -1.70 -0.81 7.29
CA GLU A 699 -0.63 -0.84 6.25
C GLU A 699 0.80 -0.82 6.79
N SER A 700 0.98 -0.44 8.06
CA SER A 700 2.28 -0.39 8.74
C SER A 700 2.61 -1.66 9.53
N LEU A 701 1.70 -2.64 9.57
CA LEU A 701 1.84 -3.86 10.36
C LEU A 701 2.18 -5.06 9.48
N PRO A 702 3.35 -5.71 9.62
CA PRO A 702 3.63 -6.94 8.90
C PRO A 702 2.54 -8.01 9.05
N THR A 703 1.94 -8.13 10.24
CA THR A 703 0.80 -9.04 10.48
C THR A 703 -0.43 -8.29 11.00
N PRO A 704 -1.25 -7.70 10.09
CA PRO A 704 -2.47 -6.99 10.47
C PRO A 704 -3.51 -7.93 11.08
N LEU A 705 -4.62 -7.38 11.60
CA LEU A 705 -5.74 -8.19 12.11
C LEU A 705 -6.48 -8.94 11.00
N PHE A 706 -6.51 -8.39 9.79
CA PHE A 706 -7.02 -9.02 8.58
C PHE A 706 -6.11 -8.65 7.42
N GLY A 707 -5.50 -9.65 6.80
CA GLY A 707 -4.55 -9.52 5.71
C GLY A 707 -5.21 -9.55 4.33
N ASP A 708 -4.40 -9.23 3.33
CA ASP A 708 -4.83 -9.25 1.94
C ASP A 708 -5.16 -10.65 1.41
N GLY A 709 -4.44 -11.67 1.89
CA GLY A 709 -4.68 -13.08 1.57
C GLY A 709 -5.81 -13.74 2.34
N ASP A 710 -6.35 -13.07 3.37
CA ASP A 710 -7.44 -13.63 4.16
C ASP A 710 -8.72 -13.72 3.32
N LYS A 711 -9.35 -14.89 3.40
CA LYS A 711 -10.57 -15.24 2.67
C LYS A 711 -11.80 -14.77 3.42
N GLN A 712 -12.93 -14.68 2.70
CA GLN A 712 -14.22 -14.42 3.34
C GLN A 712 -14.49 -15.49 4.43
N PRO A 713 -14.93 -15.10 5.64
CA PRO A 713 -15.30 -16.07 6.66
C PRO A 713 -16.44 -16.97 6.17
N GLU A 714 -16.40 -18.23 6.60
CA GLU A 714 -17.50 -19.15 6.37
C GLU A 714 -18.79 -18.64 7.04
N THR A 715 -19.92 -19.10 6.51
CA THR A 715 -21.25 -18.73 7.01
C THR A 715 -22.06 -19.95 7.40
N TYR A 716 -22.93 -19.80 8.39
CA TYR A 716 -23.89 -20.81 8.81
C TYR A 716 -25.32 -20.28 8.79
N LYS A 717 -26.29 -21.18 8.68
CA LYS A 717 -27.72 -20.84 8.72
C LYS A 717 -28.26 -21.01 10.14
N TYR A 718 -29.14 -20.11 10.57
CA TYR A 718 -29.84 -20.21 11.84
C TYR A 718 -31.28 -19.68 11.71
N SER A 719 -32.16 -20.13 12.60
CA SER A 719 -33.56 -19.68 12.63
C SER A 719 -33.74 -18.53 13.61
N GLU A 720 -34.34 -17.44 13.13
CA GLU A 720 -34.79 -16.32 13.95
C GLU A 720 -36.29 -16.13 13.74
N GLY A 721 -37.08 -16.65 14.68
CA GLY A 721 -38.52 -16.81 14.48
C GLY A 721 -38.83 -17.72 13.29
N TRP A 722 -39.60 -17.23 12.32
CA TRP A 722 -39.97 -17.95 11.10
C TRP A 722 -39.02 -17.70 9.91
N GLN A 723 -37.97 -16.90 10.10
CA GLN A 723 -37.02 -16.57 9.03
C GLN A 723 -35.71 -17.35 9.20
N GLU A 724 -35.22 -17.92 8.11
CA GLU A 724 -33.85 -18.40 8.02
C GLU A 724 -32.92 -17.21 7.80
N LYS A 725 -31.87 -17.10 8.63
CA LYS A 725 -30.86 -16.05 8.59
C LYS A 725 -29.48 -16.68 8.38
N VAL A 726 -28.55 -15.88 7.92
CA VAL A 726 -27.15 -16.25 7.72
C VAL A 726 -26.30 -15.56 8.77
N GLY A 727 -25.49 -16.33 9.48
CA GLY A 727 -24.49 -15.82 10.39
C GLY A 727 -23.07 -16.17 9.95
N THR A 728 -22.08 -15.49 10.52
CA THR A 728 -20.64 -15.68 10.22
C THR A 728 -19.94 -16.44 11.34
N TYR A 729 -19.02 -17.35 10.98
CA TYR A 729 -18.12 -17.96 11.97
C TYR A 729 -17.14 -16.93 12.57
N GLY A 730 -16.57 -17.26 13.74
CA GLY A 730 -15.74 -16.35 14.53
C GLY A 730 -14.28 -16.24 14.07
N THR A 731 -13.94 -16.85 12.93
CA THR A 731 -12.57 -17.13 12.47
C THR A 731 -11.68 -15.90 12.37
N TYR A 732 -12.24 -14.71 12.09
CA TYR A 732 -11.52 -13.43 12.04
C TYR A 732 -12.04 -12.41 13.06
N HIS A 733 -12.81 -12.86 14.05
CA HIS A 733 -13.38 -11.98 15.04
C HIS A 733 -12.44 -11.89 16.23
N TYR A 734 -12.07 -10.68 16.60
CA TYR A 734 -11.14 -10.41 17.69
C TYR A 734 -11.88 -10.06 18.98
N ILE A 735 -11.44 -10.68 20.07
CA ILE A 735 -11.90 -10.40 21.42
C ILE A 735 -11.22 -9.15 22.00
N SER A 736 -11.99 -8.25 22.63
CA SER A 736 -11.46 -7.09 23.34
C SER A 736 -11.65 -7.20 24.86
N SER A 737 -10.84 -6.47 25.62
CA SER A 737 -10.89 -6.42 27.09
C SER A 737 -12.07 -5.62 27.67
N ASP A 738 -12.81 -4.89 26.86
CA ASP A 738 -14.05 -4.18 27.25
C ASP A 738 -15.32 -4.94 26.84
N LYS A 739 -15.19 -6.24 26.57
CA LYS A 739 -16.30 -7.15 26.22
C LYS A 739 -16.97 -6.80 24.89
N GLN A 740 -16.17 -6.33 23.93
CA GLN A 740 -16.58 -6.14 22.54
C GLN A 740 -15.87 -7.15 21.64
N ARG A 741 -16.48 -7.40 20.49
CA ARG A 741 -15.86 -8.10 19.37
C ARG A 741 -15.56 -7.11 18.26
N LEU A 742 -14.45 -7.31 17.55
CA LEU A 742 -14.14 -6.65 16.28
C LEU A 742 -14.28 -7.68 15.15
N TRP A 743 -15.08 -7.36 14.13
CA TRP A 743 -15.11 -8.09 12.86
C TRP A 743 -13.99 -7.54 11.97
N SER A 744 -12.80 -8.12 12.10
CA SER A 744 -11.62 -7.58 11.41
C SER A 744 -11.74 -7.65 9.89
N GLU A 745 -12.48 -8.61 9.35
CA GLU A 745 -12.80 -8.76 7.93
C GLU A 745 -13.70 -7.64 7.37
N GLU A 746 -14.37 -6.92 8.26
CA GLU A 746 -15.18 -5.74 7.97
C GLU A 746 -14.42 -4.44 8.27
N GLY A 747 -13.13 -4.54 8.59
CA GLY A 747 -12.28 -3.41 8.98
C GLY A 747 -12.46 -3.05 10.45
N ALA A 748 -13.22 -1.98 10.72
CA ALA A 748 -13.48 -1.50 12.09
C ALA A 748 -14.95 -1.58 12.51
N THR A 749 -15.65 -2.63 12.07
CA THR A 749 -16.96 -2.96 12.64
C THR A 749 -16.77 -3.73 13.94
N PHE A 750 -17.43 -3.27 15.00
CA PHE A 750 -17.35 -3.88 16.33
C PHE A 750 -18.69 -3.79 17.06
N GLY A 751 -18.89 -4.59 18.09
CA GLY A 751 -20.14 -4.65 18.85
C GLY A 751 -20.07 -5.57 20.08
N PRO A 752 -21.18 -5.75 20.82
CA PRO A 752 -21.16 -6.41 22.13
C PRO A 752 -20.85 -7.91 22.07
N ALA A 753 -20.29 -8.45 23.16
CA ALA A 753 -19.96 -9.87 23.33
C ALA A 753 -21.16 -10.84 23.33
N ALA A 754 -22.31 -10.45 23.88
CA ALA A 754 -23.44 -11.34 24.16
C ALA A 754 -24.61 -11.19 23.17
N GLY A 755 -25.28 -12.30 22.83
CA GLY A 755 -26.62 -12.28 22.24
C GLY A 755 -26.72 -12.01 20.73
N ILE A 756 -25.62 -12.13 20.00
CA ILE A 756 -25.64 -11.94 18.54
C ILE A 756 -26.00 -13.27 17.86
N LEU A 757 -27.24 -13.40 17.38
CA LEU A 757 -27.69 -14.60 16.66
C LEU A 757 -26.94 -14.80 15.33
N TYR A 758 -26.43 -13.72 14.74
CA TYR A 758 -25.78 -13.70 13.41
C TYR A 758 -24.25 -13.91 13.42
N ALA A 759 -23.62 -14.20 14.56
CA ALA A 759 -22.18 -14.53 14.58
C ALA A 759 -21.79 -15.44 15.74
N LYS A 760 -20.89 -16.40 15.50
CA LYS A 760 -20.30 -17.25 16.56
C LYS A 760 -19.38 -16.45 17.49
N ALA A 761 -18.95 -17.05 18.60
CA ALA A 761 -18.00 -16.40 19.52
C ALA A 761 -16.69 -16.05 18.79
N PRO A 762 -15.98 -14.96 19.18
CA PRO A 762 -14.71 -14.62 18.55
C PRO A 762 -13.67 -15.71 18.77
N GLU A 763 -12.90 -16.03 17.73
CA GLU A 763 -11.89 -17.09 17.76
C GLU A 763 -10.45 -16.54 17.76
N LYS A 764 -10.28 -15.22 17.77
CA LYS A 764 -8.96 -14.55 17.72
C LYS A 764 -8.78 -13.59 18.89
N LEU A 765 -7.52 -13.43 19.29
CA LEU A 765 -7.05 -12.33 20.13
C LEU A 765 -5.78 -11.72 19.55
N ARG A 766 -5.39 -10.54 20.06
CA ARG A 766 -4.08 -9.94 19.79
C ARG A 766 -3.61 -9.25 21.05
N CYS A 767 -2.51 -9.68 21.64
CA CYS A 767 -1.94 -9.09 22.83
C CYS A 767 -1.07 -7.88 22.49
N VAL A 768 -1.08 -6.91 23.39
CA VAL A 768 -0.39 -5.63 23.21
C VAL A 768 0.35 -5.22 24.46
N ARG A 769 1.30 -4.31 24.31
CA ARG A 769 1.94 -3.60 25.39
C ARG A 769 2.00 -2.11 25.09
N THR A 770 2.12 -1.29 26.14
CA THR A 770 2.37 0.15 25.94
C THR A 770 3.86 0.42 25.91
N LEU A 771 4.29 1.23 24.94
CA LEU A 771 5.65 1.72 24.77
C LEU A 771 5.73 3.16 25.30
N GLY A 772 6.91 3.58 25.75
CA GLY A 772 7.11 4.95 26.27
C GLY A 772 6.68 5.14 27.73
N ILE A 773 6.40 4.06 28.47
CA ILE A 773 5.91 4.15 29.85
C ILE A 773 6.75 3.26 30.77
N SER A 774 7.64 3.90 31.52
CA SER A 774 8.57 3.28 32.46
C SER A 774 7.94 2.54 33.64
N SER A 775 6.67 2.80 33.92
CA SER A 775 6.07 2.45 35.21
C SER A 775 4.56 2.24 35.13
N GLN A 776 4.15 1.15 34.49
CA GLN A 776 2.78 0.66 34.68
C GLN A 776 2.61 -0.11 36.00
N TYR A 777 3.68 -0.25 36.80
CA TYR A 777 3.80 -0.99 38.06
C TYR A 777 2.60 -0.86 39.02
N ASN A 778 1.85 0.26 39.00
CA ASN A 778 0.60 0.44 39.76
C ASN A 778 -0.38 1.48 39.18
N ASN A 779 -0.05 2.17 38.08
CA ASN A 779 -0.84 3.31 37.59
C ASN A 779 -1.64 2.95 36.34
N THR A 780 -2.86 2.45 36.55
CA THR A 780 -3.82 2.10 35.47
C THR A 780 -4.46 3.30 34.77
N SER A 781 -4.06 4.54 35.11
CA SER A 781 -4.56 5.75 34.42
C SER A 781 -3.78 6.08 33.16
N LYS A 782 -2.51 5.64 33.04
CA LYS A 782 -1.69 5.89 31.86
C LYS A 782 -2.03 4.92 30.73
N LYS A 783 -1.89 5.38 29.49
CA LYS A 783 -2.06 4.64 28.24
C LYS A 783 -1.31 5.35 27.12
N GLU A 784 -1.26 4.74 25.94
CA GLU A 784 -0.74 5.36 24.73
C GLU A 784 -1.54 6.61 24.29
N GLY A 785 -0.83 7.55 23.66
CA GLY A 785 -1.42 8.72 23.03
C GLY A 785 -2.17 8.37 21.73
N LYS A 786 -2.90 9.35 21.19
CA LYS A 786 -3.57 9.21 19.88
C LYS A 786 -2.53 9.17 18.75
N ILE A 787 -2.92 8.57 17.62
CA ILE A 787 -2.14 8.59 16.35
C ILE A 787 -2.33 9.88 15.54
N TYR A 788 -3.22 10.76 15.97
CA TYR A 788 -3.53 12.02 15.30
C TYR A 788 -3.61 13.17 16.29
N ASN A 789 -3.37 14.38 15.78
CA ASN A 789 -3.68 15.63 16.46
C ASN A 789 -5.00 16.20 15.93
N THR A 790 -5.72 16.96 16.76
CA THR A 790 -6.92 17.68 16.35
C THR A 790 -6.78 19.17 16.59
N ASN A 791 -7.18 19.97 15.60
CA ASN A 791 -7.33 21.41 15.76
C ASN A 791 -8.83 21.76 15.71
N ASN A 792 -9.30 22.49 16.72
CA ASN A 792 -10.71 22.88 16.89
C ASN A 792 -11.73 21.72 16.85
N SER A 793 -11.30 20.45 17.00
CA SER A 793 -12.11 19.21 16.83
C SER A 793 -12.64 18.91 15.42
N TYR A 794 -12.38 19.74 14.41
CA TYR A 794 -12.88 19.55 13.04
C TYR A 794 -11.77 19.28 12.01
N THR A 795 -10.52 19.51 12.36
CA THR A 795 -9.35 19.21 11.52
C THR A 795 -8.50 18.16 12.21
N PHE A 796 -8.17 17.09 11.48
CA PHE A 796 -7.41 15.96 11.95
C PHE A 796 -6.09 15.91 11.18
N GLN A 797 -4.98 15.81 11.90
CA GLN A 797 -3.65 15.67 11.32
C GLN A 797 -3.06 14.33 11.77
N MET A 798 -2.73 13.45 10.82
CA MET A 798 -2.16 12.12 11.05
C MET A 798 -0.67 12.22 11.42
N ALA A 799 -0.34 13.09 12.36
CA ALA A 799 1.03 13.45 12.70
C ALA A 799 1.81 12.32 13.36
N TYR A 800 1.11 11.37 14.01
CA TYR A 800 1.71 10.31 14.83
C TYR A 800 1.36 8.90 14.33
N LEU A 801 0.71 8.79 13.18
CA LEU A 801 0.47 7.54 12.48
C LEU A 801 1.67 7.24 11.57
N ASP A 802 2.09 5.99 11.48
CA ASP A 802 3.18 5.61 10.59
C ASP A 802 2.82 5.90 9.12
N LYS A 803 3.82 6.38 8.36
CA LYS A 803 3.62 6.91 7.00
C LYS A 803 3.09 5.88 6.01
N GLN A 804 3.35 4.58 6.21
CA GLN A 804 2.81 3.55 5.32
C GLN A 804 1.27 3.49 5.39
N SER A 805 0.68 3.89 6.53
CA SER A 805 -0.76 3.96 6.75
C SER A 805 -1.39 5.30 6.38
N ILE A 806 -0.62 6.21 5.79
CA ILE A 806 -1.09 7.52 5.31
C ILE A 806 -1.08 7.51 3.78
N ARG A 807 -2.15 8.00 3.17
CA ARG A 807 -2.25 8.14 1.71
C ARG A 807 -1.37 9.30 1.24
N THR A 808 -0.63 9.10 0.15
CA THR A 808 0.28 10.12 -0.42
C THR A 808 -0.45 11.16 -1.25
N SER A 809 -1.38 10.74 -2.12
CA SER A 809 -2.13 11.64 -3.01
C SER A 809 -2.90 12.74 -2.25
N PHE A 810 -2.94 13.96 -2.76
CA PHE A 810 -3.77 15.05 -2.25
C PHE A 810 -4.99 15.27 -3.16
N ILE A 811 -6.20 15.25 -2.60
CA ILE A 811 -7.44 15.51 -3.35
C ILE A 811 -7.85 16.98 -3.20
N GLU A 812 -7.42 17.82 -4.14
CA GLU A 812 -7.85 19.22 -4.18
C GLU A 812 -9.31 19.36 -4.63
N LYS A 813 -9.68 18.61 -5.68
CA LYS A 813 -11.02 18.55 -6.25
C LYS A 813 -11.35 17.13 -6.69
N GLY A 814 -12.61 16.73 -6.52
CA GLY A 814 -13.10 15.41 -6.90
C GLY A 814 -13.26 14.46 -5.72
N GLU A 815 -13.19 13.17 -5.98
CA GLU A 815 -13.39 12.09 -5.01
C GLU A 815 -12.21 11.12 -5.07
N LEU A 816 -12.03 10.32 -4.01
CA LEU A 816 -11.26 9.08 -4.13
C LEU A 816 -11.95 8.14 -5.13
N ASP A 817 -11.24 7.17 -5.69
CA ASP A 817 -11.93 6.12 -6.44
C ASP A 817 -12.86 5.30 -5.52
N LEU A 818 -13.86 4.61 -6.09
CA LEU A 818 -14.61 3.63 -5.31
C LEU A 818 -13.67 2.48 -4.94
N HIS A 819 -13.66 2.12 -3.67
CA HIS A 819 -12.69 1.15 -3.15
C HIS A 819 -13.27 0.34 -2.00
N HIS A 820 -12.62 -0.76 -1.65
CA HIS A 820 -13.00 -1.58 -0.50
C HIS A 820 -12.18 -1.25 0.75
N ASN A 821 -12.59 -1.77 1.90
CA ASN A 821 -12.01 -1.49 3.23
C ASN A 821 -10.51 -1.84 3.42
N PHE A 822 -9.92 -2.61 2.52
CA PHE A 822 -8.50 -2.97 2.55
C PHE A 822 -7.72 -2.44 1.34
N SER A 823 -8.35 -1.61 0.52
CA SER A 823 -7.62 -0.89 -0.52
C SER A 823 -6.71 0.16 0.11
N SER A 824 -5.57 0.40 -0.53
CA SER A 824 -4.63 1.47 -0.19
C SER A 824 -5.30 2.87 -0.16
N TYR A 825 -6.41 3.06 -0.89
CA TYR A 825 -7.20 4.29 -0.91
C TYR A 825 -8.05 4.52 0.35
N ASN A 826 -8.23 3.48 1.17
CA ASN A 826 -8.90 3.60 2.46
C ASN A 826 -8.01 4.24 3.54
N ARG A 827 -6.72 4.51 3.25
CA ARG A 827 -5.84 5.27 4.15
C ARG A 827 -6.30 6.73 4.27
N PRO A 828 -6.25 7.34 5.46
CA PRO A 828 -6.48 8.78 5.60
C PRO A 828 -5.36 9.57 4.93
N TYR A 829 -5.65 10.80 4.49
CA TYR A 829 -4.60 11.75 4.09
C TYR A 829 -3.84 12.31 5.30
N THR A 830 -2.69 12.93 5.06
CA THR A 830 -1.85 13.57 6.09
C THR A 830 -2.65 14.50 7.00
N ALA A 831 -3.60 15.26 6.44
CA ALA A 831 -4.57 16.00 7.24
C ALA A 831 -5.90 16.19 6.51
N PHE A 832 -7.01 16.06 7.20
CA PHE A 832 -8.34 16.33 6.62
C PHE A 832 -9.20 17.16 7.56
N GLN A 833 -10.12 17.91 6.96
CA GLN A 833 -11.14 18.68 7.66
C GLN A 833 -12.52 18.08 7.42
N ILE A 834 -13.36 18.07 8.44
CA ILE A 834 -14.77 17.65 8.34
C ILE A 834 -15.67 18.86 8.10
N ALA A 835 -16.74 18.64 7.33
CA ALA A 835 -17.77 19.63 7.04
C ALA A 835 -18.60 19.94 8.30
N LYS A 836 -18.91 21.24 8.52
CA LYS A 836 -19.79 21.70 9.59
C LYS A 836 -21.17 21.04 9.52
N ASP A 837 -21.78 21.03 8.33
CA ASP A 837 -23.07 20.40 8.09
C ASP A 837 -22.92 19.05 7.39
N ARG A 838 -23.97 18.23 7.52
CA ARG A 838 -24.09 16.91 6.91
C ARG A 838 -24.74 17.05 5.52
N MET A 839 -24.40 16.17 4.58
CA MET A 839 -24.97 16.19 3.22
C MET A 839 -25.82 14.97 2.92
N SER A 840 -26.96 15.17 2.26
CA SER A 840 -27.80 14.09 1.73
C SER A 840 -28.29 14.43 0.32
N THR A 841 -29.05 13.51 -0.29
CA THR A 841 -29.65 13.69 -1.63
C THR A 841 -30.65 14.84 -1.72
N ILE A 842 -31.19 15.29 -0.58
CA ILE A 842 -32.16 16.40 -0.51
C ILE A 842 -31.53 17.72 -0.04
N GLY A 843 -30.22 17.73 0.18
CA GLY A 843 -29.42 18.93 0.44
C GLY A 843 -28.75 18.99 1.81
N LYS A 844 -28.02 20.09 2.02
CA LYS A 844 -27.23 20.42 3.22
C LYS A 844 -28.10 20.48 4.47
N GLY A 845 -27.67 19.81 5.54
CA GLY A 845 -28.33 19.79 6.85
C GLY A 845 -29.63 18.98 6.91
N LYS A 846 -29.98 18.26 5.84
CA LYS A 846 -31.19 17.43 5.76
C LYS A 846 -30.86 15.94 5.74
N PHE A 847 -31.81 15.10 6.14
CA PHE A 847 -31.63 13.66 6.28
C PHE A 847 -32.74 12.89 5.55
N LEU A 848 -32.34 11.96 4.68
CA LEU A 848 -33.27 11.07 4.01
C LEU A 848 -32.60 9.71 3.80
N ALA A 849 -33.20 8.66 4.34
CA ALA A 849 -32.74 7.30 4.09
C ALA A 849 -32.79 7.00 2.59
N THR A 850 -31.67 6.57 2.03
CA THR A 850 -31.50 6.26 0.60
C THR A 850 -30.45 5.19 0.44
N ASN A 851 -30.38 4.59 -0.74
CA ASN A 851 -29.28 3.70 -1.09
C ASN A 851 -27.93 4.46 -1.13
N TRP A 852 -26.85 3.73 -0.85
CA TRP A 852 -25.49 4.27 -0.86
C TRP A 852 -25.11 4.90 -2.21
N LYS A 853 -25.56 4.32 -3.33
CA LYS A 853 -25.20 4.76 -4.70
C LYS A 853 -25.63 6.20 -4.95
N SER A 854 -26.81 6.60 -4.46
CA SER A 854 -27.28 7.98 -4.54
C SER A 854 -26.45 8.96 -3.70
N LEU A 855 -25.80 8.48 -2.63
CA LEU A 855 -24.98 9.31 -1.74
C LEU A 855 -23.53 9.43 -2.21
N VAL A 856 -22.91 8.34 -2.68
CA VAL A 856 -21.47 8.31 -2.98
C VAL A 856 -21.13 7.95 -4.42
N SER A 857 -22.07 7.59 -5.29
CA SER A 857 -21.79 7.25 -6.70
C SER A 857 -22.89 7.76 -7.64
N ASN A 858 -23.17 9.06 -7.58
CA ASN A 858 -24.25 9.72 -8.32
C ASN A 858 -23.95 9.85 -9.83
N ASN A 859 -24.97 9.67 -10.67
CA ASN A 859 -24.99 9.93 -12.11
C ASN A 859 -23.90 9.25 -12.97
N GLY A 860 -23.29 8.15 -12.49
CA GLY A 860 -22.29 7.39 -13.26
C GLY A 860 -20.93 8.08 -13.41
N LEU A 861 -20.68 9.18 -12.68
CA LEU A 861 -19.42 9.95 -12.71
C LEU A 861 -18.55 9.74 -11.46
N ASN A 862 -18.75 8.67 -10.69
CA ASN A 862 -18.02 8.41 -9.43
C ASN A 862 -18.02 9.63 -8.47
N ARG A 863 -19.12 10.38 -8.35
CA ARG A 863 -19.25 11.56 -7.46
C ARG A 863 -20.16 11.31 -6.26
N SER A 864 -19.86 11.93 -5.12
CA SER A 864 -20.77 11.93 -3.96
C SER A 864 -21.62 13.20 -3.88
N VAL A 865 -22.60 13.21 -2.97
CA VAL A 865 -23.36 14.41 -2.60
C VAL A 865 -22.48 15.54 -2.05
N CYS A 866 -21.24 15.24 -1.64
CA CYS A 866 -20.29 16.25 -1.16
C CYS A 866 -19.78 17.17 -2.25
N ALA A 867 -19.86 16.77 -3.53
CA ALA A 867 -19.46 17.63 -4.65
C ALA A 867 -20.23 18.96 -4.68
N ASP A 868 -21.46 18.99 -4.16
CA ASP A 868 -22.30 20.19 -4.07
C ASP A 868 -22.15 20.96 -2.75
N TYR A 869 -21.36 20.46 -1.80
CA TYR A 869 -21.16 21.12 -0.51
C TYR A 869 -20.23 22.31 -0.64
N TYR A 870 -20.53 23.36 0.14
CA TYR A 870 -19.66 24.50 0.38
C TYR A 870 -20.01 25.12 1.75
N GLU A 871 -19.03 25.80 2.35
CA GLU A 871 -19.22 26.55 3.60
C GLU A 871 -19.32 28.04 3.36
N ASN A 872 -18.35 28.61 2.64
CA ASN A 872 -18.21 30.06 2.53
C ASN A 872 -18.60 30.58 1.14
N SER A 873 -18.27 29.83 0.09
CA SER A 873 -18.46 30.26 -1.29
C SER A 873 -18.80 29.09 -2.21
N VAL A 874 -19.66 29.33 -3.18
CA VAL A 874 -20.03 28.34 -4.23
C VAL A 874 -18.80 27.84 -5.00
N SER A 875 -17.70 28.62 -5.03
CA SER A 875 -16.42 28.21 -5.62
C SER A 875 -15.75 27.02 -4.93
N GLU A 876 -16.11 26.71 -3.68
CA GLU A 876 -15.64 25.53 -2.93
C GLU A 876 -16.32 24.23 -3.40
N LYS A 877 -17.35 24.30 -4.24
CA LYS A 877 -17.96 23.09 -4.79
C LYS A 877 -16.93 22.23 -5.50
N GLY A 878 -17.00 20.93 -5.22
CA GLY A 878 -16.06 19.92 -5.71
C GLY A 878 -14.78 19.79 -4.89
N THR A 879 -14.51 20.63 -3.89
CA THR A 879 -13.36 20.44 -2.97
C THR A 879 -13.68 19.51 -1.79
N TRP A 880 -14.96 19.17 -1.61
CA TRP A 880 -15.43 18.29 -0.54
C TRP A 880 -15.81 16.93 -1.13
N ARG A 881 -15.47 15.88 -0.40
CA ARG A 881 -15.63 14.48 -0.82
C ARG A 881 -16.25 13.63 0.28
N ALA A 882 -16.73 12.45 -0.07
CA ALA A 882 -17.15 11.47 0.92
C ALA A 882 -15.93 10.92 1.68
N PRO A 883 -16.06 10.64 2.99
CA PRO A 883 -14.98 10.01 3.75
C PRO A 883 -14.82 8.55 3.36
N ASN A 884 -13.60 8.03 3.48
CA ASN A 884 -13.38 6.59 3.52
C ASN A 884 -13.68 6.02 4.93
N GLN A 885 -13.60 4.71 5.12
CA GLN A 885 -13.93 4.06 6.40
C GLN A 885 -12.96 4.46 7.51
N ARG A 886 -11.65 4.59 7.24
CA ARG A 886 -10.67 4.97 8.28
C ARG A 886 -10.88 6.41 8.74
N GLU A 887 -11.16 7.33 7.81
CA GLU A 887 -11.51 8.72 8.13
C GLU A 887 -12.78 8.79 8.95
N LEU A 888 -13.84 8.07 8.57
CA LEU A 888 -15.08 8.02 9.34
C LEU A 888 -14.83 7.49 10.76
N MET A 889 -13.97 6.48 10.90
CA MET A 889 -13.62 5.91 12.19
C MET A 889 -12.78 6.85 13.06
N ILE A 890 -11.85 7.60 12.48
CA ILE A 890 -11.12 8.66 13.20
C ILE A 890 -12.09 9.72 13.75
N ILE A 891 -13.09 10.10 12.96
CA ILE A 891 -14.13 11.04 13.39
C ILE A 891 -14.96 10.43 14.53
N TYR A 892 -15.36 9.16 14.40
CA TYR A 892 -16.12 8.42 15.41
C TYR A 892 -15.35 8.34 16.74
N LEU A 893 -14.07 7.93 16.72
CA LEU A 893 -13.21 7.84 17.90
C LEU A 893 -12.98 9.19 18.58
N GLN A 894 -13.03 10.29 17.82
CA GLN A 894 -12.95 11.62 18.39
C GLN A 894 -14.27 12.09 19.02
N ASN A 895 -15.38 11.90 18.33
CA ASN A 895 -16.72 12.23 18.83
C ASN A 895 -17.80 11.53 17.97
N PRO A 896 -18.46 10.47 18.47
CA PRO A 896 -19.49 9.74 17.73
C PRO A 896 -20.65 10.61 17.23
N ALA A 897 -21.03 11.66 17.97
CA ALA A 897 -22.11 12.56 17.60
C ALA A 897 -21.87 13.32 16.28
N LEU A 898 -20.62 13.35 15.78
CA LEU A 898 -20.31 13.92 14.48
C LEU A 898 -20.81 13.04 13.33
N VAL A 899 -20.91 11.72 13.50
CA VAL A 899 -21.21 10.78 12.41
C VAL A 899 -22.49 9.99 12.66
N GLU A 900 -22.98 9.98 13.89
CA GLU A 900 -24.24 9.38 14.29
C GLU A 900 -25.45 10.25 13.91
N ASN A 901 -26.57 9.57 13.69
CA ASN A 901 -27.88 10.22 13.68
C ASN A 901 -28.41 10.23 15.12
N ASN A 902 -28.82 11.39 15.64
CA ASN A 902 -29.49 11.52 16.95
C ASN A 902 -30.99 11.79 16.73
N PRO A 903 -31.78 10.77 16.38
CA PRO A 903 -33.18 10.93 16.04
C PRO A 903 -34.01 11.38 17.24
N THR A 904 -34.88 12.37 17.03
CA THR A 904 -35.80 12.88 18.06
C THR A 904 -37.10 12.08 18.15
N SER A 905 -37.36 11.15 17.23
CA SER A 905 -38.56 10.32 17.19
C SER A 905 -38.29 8.85 16.86
N GLN A 906 -39.18 7.95 17.26
CA GLN A 906 -39.05 6.50 17.03
C GLN A 906 -39.02 6.13 15.52
N ALA A 907 -39.73 6.88 14.67
CA ALA A 907 -39.73 6.69 13.22
C ALA A 907 -38.43 7.17 12.53
N GLU A 908 -37.56 7.88 13.26
CA GLU A 908 -36.24 8.31 12.80
C GLU A 908 -35.12 7.40 13.32
N LYS A 909 -35.40 6.50 14.27
CA LYS A 909 -34.42 5.52 14.78
C LYS A 909 -34.02 4.48 13.75
N ASP A 910 -34.86 4.23 12.76
CA ASP A 910 -34.56 3.35 11.62
C ASP A 910 -33.65 4.02 10.55
N ARG A 911 -33.20 5.26 10.79
CA ARG A 911 -32.38 6.03 9.85
C ARG A 911 -30.89 5.93 10.19
N TYR A 912 -30.18 5.06 9.47
CA TYR A 912 -28.72 4.87 9.54
C TYR A 912 -27.95 6.21 9.37
N GLY A 913 -26.82 6.35 10.06
CA GLY A 913 -25.97 7.55 10.12
C GLY A 913 -25.15 7.82 8.86
N SER A 914 -23.92 8.32 9.04
CA SER A 914 -23.05 8.73 7.93
C SER A 914 -22.55 7.54 7.12
N PHE A 915 -22.71 7.61 5.79
CA PHE A 915 -22.10 6.69 4.83
C PHE A 915 -20.66 7.05 4.50
N THR A 916 -19.91 6.02 4.10
CA THR A 916 -18.56 6.13 3.53
C THR A 916 -18.57 5.82 2.03
N ARG A 917 -17.49 6.20 1.37
CA ARG A 917 -17.20 5.80 -0.01
C ARG A 917 -16.59 4.38 -0.11
N THR A 918 -16.48 3.68 1.01
CA THR A 918 -15.78 2.40 1.12
C THR A 918 -16.79 1.25 1.12
N SER A 919 -16.57 0.28 0.24
CA SER A 919 -17.34 -0.96 0.16
C SER A 919 -16.68 -2.09 0.94
N TRP A 920 -17.41 -3.17 1.19
CA TRP A 920 -16.86 -4.39 1.76
C TRP A 920 -16.12 -5.20 0.70
N LYS A 921 -14.90 -5.66 0.99
CA LYS A 921 -14.03 -6.44 0.07
C LYS A 921 -14.77 -7.58 -0.63
N PHE A 922 -15.69 -8.25 0.06
CA PHE A 922 -16.39 -9.43 -0.45
C PHE A 922 -17.78 -9.13 -1.05
N ASN A 923 -18.28 -7.89 -0.94
CA ASN A 923 -19.50 -7.44 -1.61
C ASN A 923 -19.47 -5.93 -1.86
N GLN A 924 -19.25 -5.54 -3.11
CA GLN A 924 -19.20 -4.15 -3.55
C GLN A 924 -20.53 -3.38 -3.37
N ASN A 925 -21.64 -4.05 -3.07
CA ASN A 925 -22.91 -3.39 -2.79
C ASN A 925 -23.09 -3.03 -1.31
N ASP A 926 -22.31 -3.62 -0.42
CA ASP A 926 -22.33 -3.33 1.01
C ASP A 926 -21.28 -2.27 1.32
N HIS A 927 -21.70 -1.14 1.88
CA HIS A 927 -20.84 -0.01 2.23
C HIS A 927 -20.87 0.25 3.73
N PHE A 928 -19.85 0.93 4.25
CA PHE A 928 -19.81 1.23 5.68
C PHE A 928 -20.65 2.45 6.02
N THR A 929 -21.47 2.31 7.06
CA THR A 929 -22.31 3.34 7.65
C THR A 929 -22.27 3.26 9.17
N VAL A 930 -22.59 4.36 9.83
CA VAL A 930 -22.87 4.34 11.27
C VAL A 930 -24.30 3.82 11.49
N ASP A 931 -24.47 2.82 12.34
CA ASP A 931 -25.75 2.40 12.94
C ASP A 931 -25.78 2.86 14.42
N MET A 932 -26.93 2.75 15.10
CA MET A 932 -27.29 3.30 16.42
C MET A 932 -26.21 3.33 17.52
N ALA A 933 -25.12 2.56 17.42
CA ALA A 933 -23.99 2.60 18.34
C ALA A 933 -22.61 2.23 17.73
N GLN A 934 -22.48 2.01 16.41
CA GLN A 934 -21.24 1.49 15.82
C GLN A 934 -21.18 1.65 14.29
N ILE A 935 -19.99 1.55 13.69
CA ILE A 935 -19.84 1.45 12.24
C ILE A 935 -20.12 0.00 11.81
N THR A 936 -20.99 -0.18 10.82
CA THR A 936 -21.39 -1.48 10.28
C THR A 936 -21.48 -1.42 8.76
N LYS A 937 -21.46 -2.59 8.10
CA LYS A 937 -21.75 -2.68 6.66
C LYS A 937 -23.26 -2.66 6.40
N GLY A 938 -23.67 -2.01 5.32
CA GLY A 938 -25.08 -1.92 4.91
C GLY A 938 -25.28 -1.26 3.55
N THR A 939 -26.53 -1.25 3.08
CA THR A 939 -26.88 -0.76 1.75
C THR A 939 -27.65 0.58 1.76
N VAL A 940 -28.09 1.02 2.94
CA VAL A 940 -28.98 2.18 3.14
C VAL A 940 -28.46 3.09 4.22
N GLY A 941 -28.52 4.42 4.01
CA GLY A 941 -28.49 5.40 5.10
C GLY A 941 -28.80 6.81 4.69
N SER A 942 -28.48 7.76 5.57
CA SER A 942 -29.23 9.02 5.61
C SER A 942 -28.45 10.24 5.16
N PHE A 943 -27.13 10.24 5.32
CA PHE A 943 -26.27 11.37 4.97
C PHE A 943 -24.80 10.93 4.81
N VAL A 944 -23.96 11.87 4.40
CA VAL A 944 -22.51 11.79 4.36
C VAL A 944 -21.94 12.95 5.18
N ARG A 945 -21.05 12.67 6.13
CA ARG A 945 -20.23 13.69 6.80
C ARG A 945 -19.03 13.97 5.89
N CYS A 946 -19.18 14.95 5.00
CA CYS A 946 -18.17 15.29 4.01
C CYS A 946 -16.84 15.68 4.65
N VAL A 947 -15.74 15.36 3.95
CA VAL A 947 -14.39 15.73 4.34
C VAL A 947 -13.66 16.40 3.17
N ARG A 948 -12.56 17.09 3.46
CA ARG A 948 -11.62 17.58 2.45
C ARG A 948 -10.19 17.46 2.94
N ASP A 949 -9.26 17.21 2.04
CA ASP A 949 -7.84 17.21 2.36
C ASP A 949 -7.38 18.64 2.64
N VAL A 950 -6.47 18.82 3.60
CA VAL A 950 -5.86 20.11 3.91
C VAL A 950 -4.34 19.98 4.00
N LYS A 951 -3.63 21.04 3.64
CA LYS A 951 -2.16 21.10 3.65
C LYS A 951 -1.62 21.58 4.99
#